data_AF-A0A424NHS0-F1
#
_entry.id   AF-A0A424NHS0-F1
#
_cell.length_a   1.000
_cell.length_b   1.000
_cell.length_c   1.000
_cell.angle_alpha   90.00
_cell.angle_beta   90.00
_cell.angle_gamma   90.00
#
_symmetry.space_group_name_H-M   'P 1'
#
loop_
_entity.id
_entity.type
_entity.pdbx_description
1 polymer ?
#
loop_
_entity_poly.entity_id
_entity_poly.type
_entity_poly.pdbx_seq_one_letter_code
_entity_poly.pdbx_strand_id
1 'polypeptide(L)'
;MKNFLSLILIIFFSNFSYAQSSISSARLQPLGSIVTVTGVVTNGYELGVIRYVQDSTAGIALYDLTANNYLANVNRGDSLTITGELADWNGLLQVYVTGFPTIHSSNNNYPIPQIMLSAQIGEATESELVQIDNAIFVSGGSLFSVGTYDFTSGGQSGKIYIRSNHPLIGLTIPVGPISLIGISSQYTFSVPAIDGYQILPRDTNDLIIPSGLIITSAVTQSNITSTGFDLTWNTSDSSTTEANYAVTQPLTTHINGNSYTKAHTITLTGLQPATFYFVECFSVNGTDTAFSNVGYYSTASNSTGKIRPYFNHSVDNSVSLGVDAQNITTYFNDTIKAYMDRADSSIDICVYNASDATIATAINDAYNRGVNVRYIADDDVVNSMLNSLNPNIPVVYRDPSVQGIMHNKFVIIDAHSENNSWIMSGSTNWTNPSNLFNDYNNLIFIQDQALAKAYTLEFNEMWSGIFGSNKADNTPHKFNVNGVEIELYFSPSDNTTSKINEVINNVNYSLEFALLSFTRDDLANNIIDKDSEFGVVARGIIEDENTTGSEFSNLYTNNVNVKSHAGIANSLHHKYLITDANVASSDPTLLTGSHNWSNNAENNSDENTLIIHDQTIANIYLQEFTQRFNELSSTNLIALENLGIDIFPNPNNGRFYFSNYELIDKVMVYNNLGELVYETSSCPSIEIKRKGIYLVKILKDRSELFKKIVIN
;
A
#
# COMPACT_ATOMS: atom_id res chain seq x y z
N MET A 1 -10.05 93.06 -35.26
CA MET A 1 -8.85 92.47 -34.61
C MET A 1 -9.06 92.47 -33.10
N LYS A 2 -9.44 91.33 -32.51
CA LYS A 2 -9.39 91.10 -31.05
C LYS A 2 -9.15 89.61 -30.76
N ASN A 3 -8.32 89.42 -29.76
CA ASN A 3 -7.72 88.21 -29.19
C ASN A 3 -8.70 87.08 -28.88
N PHE A 4 -8.21 85.84 -28.95
CA PHE A 4 -8.61 84.79 -28.02
C PHE A 4 -7.39 83.95 -27.61
N LEU A 5 -7.10 83.99 -26.30
CA LEU A 5 -6.26 83.03 -25.58
C LEU A 5 -7.02 81.69 -25.52
N SER A 6 -6.33 80.56 -25.61
CA SER A 6 -6.84 79.29 -25.09
C SER A 6 -5.71 78.44 -24.51
N LEU A 7 -6.02 77.94 -23.32
CA LEU A 7 -5.25 77.27 -22.30
C LEU A 7 -4.93 75.83 -22.73
N ILE A 8 -3.67 75.36 -22.60
CA ILE A 8 -3.33 73.92 -22.73
C ILE A 8 -3.04 73.36 -21.34
N LEU A 9 -3.87 72.41 -20.93
CA LEU A 9 -3.77 71.59 -19.73
C LEU A 9 -2.90 70.36 -20.08
N ILE A 10 -1.73 70.20 -19.44
CA ILE A 10 -0.89 69.00 -19.58
C ILE A 10 -1.27 68.03 -18.44
N ILE A 11 -1.86 66.89 -18.80
CA ILE A 11 -2.08 65.75 -17.91
C ILE A 11 -0.88 64.81 -18.07
N PHE A 12 -0.08 64.64 -17.02
CA PHE A 12 0.93 63.60 -16.92
C PHE A 12 0.24 62.27 -16.63
N PHE A 13 0.13 61.39 -17.62
CA PHE A 13 -0.10 59.95 -17.39
C PHE A 13 1.27 59.30 -17.13
N SER A 14 1.54 58.95 -15.87
CA SER A 14 2.63 58.06 -15.51
C SER A 14 2.30 56.64 -15.99
N ASN A 15 2.84 56.25 -17.14
CA ASN A 15 2.88 54.85 -17.56
C ASN A 15 3.85 54.12 -16.62
N PHE A 16 3.33 53.36 -15.66
CA PHE A 16 4.12 52.34 -14.99
C PHE A 16 4.39 51.22 -16.01
N SER A 17 5.54 51.27 -16.68
CA SER A 17 6.10 50.07 -17.30
C SER A 17 6.56 49.17 -16.17
N TYR A 18 5.88 48.05 -15.95
CA TYR A 18 6.39 46.98 -15.09
C TYR A 18 7.60 46.38 -15.80
N ALA A 19 8.79 46.81 -15.41
CA ALA A 19 10.04 46.19 -15.87
C ALA A 19 10.08 44.74 -15.35
N GLN A 20 10.56 43.83 -16.18
CA GLN A 20 10.84 42.45 -15.81
C GLN A 20 11.79 42.42 -14.60
N SER A 21 11.33 41.87 -13.47
CA SER A 21 12.16 41.67 -12.29
C SER A 21 12.87 40.32 -12.36
N SER A 22 14.12 40.26 -11.86
CA SER A 22 14.74 38.97 -11.56
C SER A 22 13.91 38.21 -10.52
N ILE A 23 13.95 36.88 -10.55
CA ILE A 23 13.16 36.07 -9.62
C ILE A 23 13.56 36.38 -8.17
N SER A 24 14.85 36.54 -7.87
CA SER A 24 15.31 36.96 -6.54
C SER A 24 14.69 38.29 -6.07
N SER A 25 14.51 39.26 -6.97
CA SER A 25 13.87 40.55 -6.63
C SER A 25 12.35 40.42 -6.45
N ALA A 26 11.71 39.51 -7.20
CA ALA A 26 10.29 39.20 -7.04
C ALA A 26 10.01 38.53 -5.70
N ARG A 27 10.85 37.58 -5.27
CA ARG A 27 10.76 36.90 -3.96
C ARG A 27 10.80 37.86 -2.76
N LEU A 28 11.43 39.03 -2.93
CA LEU A 28 11.53 40.06 -1.88
C LEU A 28 10.32 41.01 -1.80
N GLN A 29 9.35 40.90 -2.73
CA GLN A 29 8.13 41.70 -2.65
C GLN A 29 7.22 41.20 -1.51
N PRO A 30 6.40 42.07 -0.90
CA PRO A 30 5.37 41.63 0.05
C PRO A 30 4.40 40.64 -0.60
N LEU A 31 3.92 39.65 0.15
CA LEU A 31 2.82 38.79 -0.30
C LEU A 31 1.61 39.63 -0.73
N GLY A 32 0.92 39.20 -1.79
CA GLY A 32 -0.14 39.93 -2.48
C GLY A 32 0.36 40.90 -3.57
N SER A 33 1.68 41.07 -3.73
CA SER A 33 2.24 41.93 -4.78
C SER A 33 2.11 41.27 -6.15
N ILE A 34 1.77 42.06 -7.18
CA ILE A 34 1.81 41.60 -8.57
C ILE A 34 3.26 41.63 -9.06
N VAL A 35 3.78 40.46 -9.41
CA VAL A 35 5.15 40.27 -9.90
C VAL A 35 5.14 39.74 -11.32
N THR A 36 6.13 40.15 -12.11
CA THR A 36 6.38 39.62 -13.46
C THR A 36 7.75 38.98 -13.47
N VAL A 37 7.78 37.65 -13.62
CA VAL A 37 9.01 36.84 -13.58
C VAL A 37 9.28 36.22 -14.93
N THR A 38 10.55 35.92 -15.20
CA THR A 38 10.97 35.20 -16.40
C THR A 38 12.04 34.19 -16.03
N GLY A 39 11.89 32.96 -16.48
CA GLY A 39 12.81 31.88 -16.17
C GLY A 39 12.58 30.67 -17.05
N VAL A 40 13.46 29.68 -16.89
CA VAL A 40 13.33 28.37 -17.54
C VAL A 40 12.55 27.45 -16.62
N VAL A 41 11.55 26.78 -17.19
CA VAL A 41 10.71 25.81 -16.48
C VAL A 41 11.51 24.53 -16.21
N THR A 42 11.55 24.09 -14.95
CA THR A 42 12.41 22.97 -14.51
C THR A 42 11.67 21.65 -14.34
N ASN A 43 10.33 21.64 -14.32
CA ASN A 43 9.48 20.44 -14.28
C ASN A 43 8.38 20.44 -15.35
N GLY A 44 7.77 19.28 -15.55
CA GLY A 44 6.56 19.07 -16.35
C GLY A 44 5.40 18.51 -15.53
N TYR A 45 4.63 17.63 -16.17
CA TYR A 45 3.40 17.03 -15.64
C TYR A 45 3.65 16.12 -14.42
N GLU A 46 4.88 15.65 -14.24
CA GLU A 46 5.29 14.76 -13.14
C GLU A 46 4.94 15.35 -11.76
N LEU A 47 5.03 16.68 -11.60
CA LEU A 47 4.70 17.39 -10.37
C LEU A 47 3.28 17.99 -10.38
N GLY A 48 2.49 17.71 -11.42
CA GLY A 48 1.09 18.10 -11.54
C GLY A 48 0.90 19.40 -12.30
N VAL A 49 0.00 20.24 -11.80
CA VAL A 49 -0.38 21.52 -12.45
C VAL A 49 0.65 22.62 -12.20
N ILE A 50 1.42 22.51 -11.11
CA ILE A 50 2.45 23.47 -10.73
C ILE A 50 3.62 23.47 -11.71
N ARG A 51 4.21 24.64 -11.94
CA ARG A 51 5.46 24.79 -12.70
C ARG A 51 6.48 25.56 -11.88
N TYR A 52 7.69 25.06 -11.77
CA TYR A 52 8.82 25.75 -11.18
C TYR A 52 9.60 26.42 -12.29
N VAL A 53 9.89 27.71 -12.13
CA VAL A 53 10.72 28.47 -13.05
C VAL A 53 11.94 29.01 -12.33
N GLN A 54 13.08 28.98 -13.00
CA GLN A 54 14.35 29.42 -12.42
C GLN A 54 15.13 30.27 -13.43
N ASP A 55 15.68 31.37 -12.94
CA ASP A 55 16.61 32.24 -13.66
C ASP A 55 18.01 32.14 -13.05
N SER A 56 18.95 33.00 -13.45
CA SER A 56 20.31 32.97 -12.89
C SER A 56 20.39 33.48 -11.44
N THR A 57 19.28 33.91 -10.84
CA THR A 57 19.24 34.58 -9.53
C THR A 57 18.47 33.80 -8.46
N ALA A 58 17.38 33.11 -8.81
CA ALA A 58 16.59 32.26 -7.91
C ALA A 58 15.54 31.44 -8.68
N GLY A 59 14.85 30.55 -7.96
CA GLY A 59 13.66 29.83 -8.41
C GLY A 59 12.37 30.39 -7.80
N ILE A 60 11.24 30.17 -8.48
CA ILE A 60 9.90 30.41 -7.92
C ILE A 60 8.88 29.45 -8.52
N ALA A 61 7.93 29.00 -7.69
CA ALA A 61 6.80 28.20 -8.13
C ALA A 61 5.72 29.06 -8.80
N LEU A 62 5.05 28.49 -9.79
CA LEU A 62 3.92 29.06 -10.51
C LEU A 62 2.72 28.13 -10.32
N TYR A 63 1.63 28.67 -9.81
CA TYR A 63 0.41 27.91 -9.54
C TYR A 63 -0.81 28.60 -10.18
N ASP A 64 -1.68 27.82 -10.82
CA ASP A 64 -2.95 28.30 -11.35
C ASP A 64 -4.06 27.96 -10.35
N LEU A 65 -4.62 28.99 -9.68
CA LEU A 65 -5.71 28.84 -8.71
C LEU A 65 -7.04 28.43 -9.34
N THR A 66 -7.14 28.43 -10.66
CA THR A 66 -8.40 28.34 -11.39
C THR A 66 -8.41 27.17 -12.38
N ALA A 67 -9.59 26.67 -12.72
CA ALA A 67 -9.79 25.71 -13.81
C ALA A 67 -9.47 26.30 -15.22
N ASN A 68 -8.73 27.41 -15.28
CA ASN A 68 -8.41 28.16 -16.49
C ASN A 68 -7.27 27.54 -17.31
N ASN A 69 -6.51 26.61 -16.71
CA ASN A 69 -5.48 25.82 -17.40
C ASN A 69 -4.39 26.68 -18.06
N TYR A 70 -3.99 27.80 -17.43
CA TYR A 70 -2.99 28.73 -17.98
C TYR A 70 -1.62 28.08 -18.21
N LEU A 71 -1.27 27.10 -17.38
CA LEU A 71 0.00 26.38 -17.43
C LEU A 71 -0.09 25.04 -18.19
N ALA A 72 -1.25 24.68 -18.75
CA ALA A 72 -1.45 23.35 -19.35
C ALA A 72 -0.55 23.07 -20.55
N ASN A 73 -0.15 24.11 -21.30
CA ASN A 73 0.74 23.99 -22.45
C ASN A 73 2.20 24.37 -22.12
N VAL A 74 2.53 24.56 -20.84
CA VAL A 74 3.89 24.88 -20.41
C VAL A 74 4.65 23.58 -20.16
N ASN A 75 5.73 23.40 -20.89
CA ASN A 75 6.57 22.21 -20.84
C ASN A 75 7.89 22.47 -20.12
N ARG A 76 8.47 21.40 -19.58
CA ARG A 76 9.83 21.41 -19.03
C ARG A 76 10.81 21.92 -20.09
N GLY A 77 11.66 22.89 -19.72
CA GLY A 77 12.61 23.54 -20.63
C GLY A 77 12.05 24.75 -21.40
N ASP A 78 10.78 25.11 -21.24
CA ASP A 78 10.26 26.37 -21.78
C ASP A 78 10.87 27.57 -21.03
N SER A 79 11.33 28.58 -21.77
CA SER A 79 11.66 29.89 -21.22
C SER A 79 10.45 30.79 -21.37
N LEU A 80 9.86 31.23 -20.27
CA LEU A 80 8.61 31.98 -20.28
C LEU A 80 8.68 33.25 -19.43
N THR A 81 7.86 34.25 -19.78
CA THR A 81 7.51 35.37 -18.90
C THR A 81 6.06 35.21 -18.45
N ILE A 82 5.81 35.39 -17.16
CA ILE A 82 4.46 35.33 -16.60
C ILE A 82 4.29 36.38 -15.50
N THR A 83 3.06 36.87 -15.38
CA THR A 83 2.64 37.82 -14.34
C THR A 83 1.61 37.15 -13.44
N GLY A 84 1.71 37.41 -12.15
CA GLY A 84 0.75 36.92 -11.17
C GLY A 84 0.95 37.53 -9.79
N GLU A 85 0.15 37.09 -8.83
CA GLU A 85 0.20 37.53 -7.44
C GLU A 85 1.16 36.65 -6.63
N LEU A 86 2.13 37.26 -5.94
CA LEU A 86 3.04 36.55 -5.05
C LEU A 86 2.29 36.07 -3.80
N ALA A 87 2.41 34.80 -3.46
CA ALA A 87 1.71 34.16 -2.36
C ALA A 87 2.58 33.12 -1.66
N ASP A 88 2.18 32.77 -0.45
CA ASP A 88 2.74 31.66 0.31
C ASP A 88 1.61 30.65 0.54
N TRP A 89 1.86 29.37 0.27
CA TRP A 89 0.90 28.31 0.50
C TRP A 89 1.57 27.10 1.13
N ASN A 90 1.20 26.82 2.39
CA ASN A 90 1.81 25.77 3.20
C ASN A 90 3.36 25.87 3.22
N GLY A 91 3.87 27.09 3.37
CA GLY A 91 5.30 27.41 3.36
C GLY A 91 5.88 27.67 1.97
N LEU A 92 5.28 27.13 0.89
CA LEU A 92 5.84 27.30 -0.45
C LEU A 92 5.60 28.74 -0.98
N LEU A 93 6.68 29.47 -1.25
CA LEU A 93 6.62 30.77 -1.93
C LEU A 93 6.36 30.56 -3.43
N GLN A 94 5.23 31.08 -3.91
CA GLN A 94 4.75 30.86 -5.26
C GLN A 94 4.05 32.08 -5.86
N VAL A 95 3.82 32.04 -7.18
CA VAL A 95 3.06 33.06 -7.90
C VAL A 95 1.75 32.44 -8.40
N TYR A 96 0.63 33.01 -7.95
CA TYR A 96 -0.68 32.74 -8.51
C TYR A 96 -0.84 33.44 -9.86
N VAL A 97 -0.79 32.66 -10.92
CA VAL A 97 -0.74 33.20 -12.28
C VAL A 97 -2.11 33.76 -12.69
N THR A 98 -2.12 34.94 -13.32
CA THR A 98 -3.36 35.65 -13.68
C THR A 98 -3.66 35.64 -15.19
N GLY A 99 -2.93 34.85 -15.97
CA GLY A 99 -3.10 34.74 -17.42
C GLY A 99 -2.08 33.80 -18.07
N PHE A 100 -2.22 33.63 -19.39
CA PHE A 100 -1.32 32.79 -20.18
C PHE A 100 0.12 33.36 -20.19
N PRO A 101 1.15 32.53 -20.00
CA PRO A 101 2.53 32.96 -20.16
C PRO A 101 2.85 33.34 -21.60
N THR A 102 3.85 34.20 -21.76
CA THR A 102 4.55 34.36 -23.03
C THR A 102 5.72 33.37 -23.06
N ILE A 103 5.64 32.36 -23.92
CA ILE A 103 6.74 31.41 -24.15
C ILE A 103 7.68 32.02 -25.20
N HIS A 104 8.94 32.23 -24.82
CA HIS A 104 9.97 32.83 -25.69
C HIS A 104 10.72 31.77 -26.50
N SER A 105 10.99 30.62 -25.88
CA SER A 105 11.68 29.48 -26.49
C SER A 105 11.33 28.20 -25.73
N SER A 106 11.50 27.05 -26.39
CA SER A 106 11.24 25.72 -25.83
C SER A 106 12.50 24.86 -25.91
N ASN A 107 12.54 23.78 -25.11
CA ASN A 107 13.67 22.84 -25.04
C ASN A 107 15.02 23.49 -24.68
N ASN A 108 15.00 24.52 -23.81
CA ASN A 108 16.22 25.11 -23.29
C ASN A 108 16.90 24.14 -22.31
N ASN A 109 18.22 24.25 -22.19
CA ASN A 109 18.95 23.55 -21.14
C ASN A 109 18.47 24.01 -19.77
N TYR A 110 18.40 23.07 -18.82
CA TYR A 110 18.05 23.39 -17.45
C TYR A 110 19.17 24.20 -16.77
N PRO A 111 18.83 25.03 -15.78
CA PRO A 111 19.81 25.48 -14.80
C PRO A 111 20.60 24.28 -14.25
N ILE A 112 21.91 24.45 -14.11
CA ILE A 112 22.77 23.42 -13.53
C ILE A 112 22.33 23.22 -12.08
N PRO A 113 21.99 21.99 -11.65
CA PRO A 113 21.62 21.72 -10.27
C PRO A 113 22.69 22.18 -9.29
N GLN A 114 22.28 22.85 -8.22
CA GLN A 114 23.19 23.27 -7.16
C GLN A 114 23.56 22.06 -6.29
N ILE A 115 24.84 21.68 -6.28
CA ILE A 115 25.33 20.59 -5.42
C ILE A 115 25.39 21.09 -3.97
N MET A 116 24.73 20.38 -3.06
CA MET A 116 24.67 20.74 -1.64
C MET A 116 24.46 19.54 -0.72
N LEU A 117 24.56 19.78 0.58
CA LEU A 117 24.20 18.84 1.64
C LEU A 117 22.72 18.96 1.97
N SER A 118 22.12 17.89 2.52
CA SER A 118 20.69 17.86 2.86
C SER A 118 20.27 18.99 3.80
N ALA A 119 21.11 19.36 4.79
CA ALA A 119 20.82 20.44 5.73
C ALA A 119 20.89 21.85 5.12
N GLN A 120 21.35 21.99 3.88
CA GLN A 120 21.42 23.28 3.18
C GLN A 120 20.16 23.59 2.37
N ILE A 121 19.26 22.61 2.22
CA ILE A 121 17.94 22.81 1.63
C ILE A 121 17.14 23.74 2.54
N GLY A 122 16.62 24.83 1.99
CA GLY A 122 15.81 25.79 2.74
C GLY A 122 15.26 26.93 1.88
N GLU A 123 14.78 28.00 2.51
CA GLU A 123 14.23 29.20 1.84
C GLU A 123 15.11 29.77 0.72
N ALA A 124 16.44 29.67 0.87
CA ALA A 124 17.39 30.23 -0.09
C ALA A 124 17.45 29.42 -1.39
N THR A 125 17.12 28.12 -1.35
CA THR A 125 17.19 27.19 -2.48
C THR A 125 15.81 26.79 -2.99
N GLU A 126 14.75 27.23 -2.31
CA GLU A 126 13.38 26.91 -2.64
C GLU A 126 13.04 27.27 -4.10
N SER A 127 12.37 26.34 -4.78
CA SER A 127 12.03 26.34 -6.20
C SER A 127 13.23 26.22 -7.17
N GLU A 128 14.43 25.92 -6.68
CA GLU A 128 15.62 25.69 -7.50
C GLU A 128 15.95 24.20 -7.69
N LEU A 129 16.60 23.87 -8.81
CA LEU A 129 17.21 22.56 -8.99
C LEU A 129 18.42 22.39 -8.08
N VAL A 130 18.42 21.31 -7.30
CA VAL A 130 19.46 20.91 -6.37
C VAL A 130 19.94 19.50 -6.67
N GLN A 131 21.17 19.18 -6.27
CA GLN A 131 21.74 17.85 -6.33
C GLN A 131 22.33 17.47 -4.97
N ILE A 132 21.95 16.30 -4.47
CA ILE A 132 22.54 15.69 -3.28
C ILE A 132 23.31 14.44 -3.70
N ASP A 133 24.62 14.45 -3.50
CA ASP A 133 25.48 13.30 -3.80
C ASP A 133 25.48 12.29 -2.66
N ASN A 134 25.66 11.00 -2.99
CA ASN A 134 25.68 9.88 -2.04
C ASN A 134 24.40 9.80 -1.18
N ALA A 135 23.25 10.09 -1.75
CA ALA A 135 21.96 9.87 -1.10
C ALA A 135 21.67 8.36 -1.07
N ILE A 136 21.40 7.82 0.13
CA ILE A 136 21.01 6.43 0.37
C ILE A 136 19.61 6.45 0.98
N PHE A 137 18.64 5.87 0.27
CA PHE A 137 17.26 5.77 0.77
C PHE A 137 17.16 4.79 1.93
N VAL A 138 16.43 5.17 2.98
CA VAL A 138 16.17 4.31 4.14
C VAL A 138 15.38 3.07 3.71
N SER A 139 14.43 3.24 2.79
CA SER A 139 13.62 2.17 2.20
C SER A 139 14.22 1.60 0.90
N GLY A 140 15.54 1.68 0.72
CA GLY A 140 16.22 1.14 -0.46
C GLY A 140 15.86 -0.33 -0.72
N GLY A 141 15.45 -0.64 -1.95
CA GLY A 141 14.97 -1.97 -2.35
C GLY A 141 13.45 -2.12 -2.40
N SER A 142 12.68 -1.29 -1.70
CA SER A 142 11.21 -1.25 -1.83
C SER A 142 10.77 -0.64 -3.17
N LEU A 143 9.46 -0.57 -3.44
CA LEU A 143 8.91 0.16 -4.58
C LEU A 143 8.51 1.59 -4.17
N PHE A 144 8.69 2.55 -5.07
CA PHE A 144 8.08 3.88 -4.92
C PHE A 144 6.55 3.77 -5.04
N SER A 145 5.85 4.49 -4.19
CA SER A 145 4.42 4.71 -4.12
C SER A 145 4.17 6.20 -3.82
N VAL A 146 2.91 6.61 -3.62
CA VAL A 146 2.61 7.99 -3.22
C VAL A 146 3.04 8.17 -1.76
N GLY A 147 3.93 9.13 -1.50
CA GLY A 147 4.40 9.36 -0.15
C GLY A 147 5.72 10.10 -0.05
N THR A 148 6.22 10.16 1.19
CA THR A 148 7.50 10.77 1.53
C THR A 148 8.53 9.68 1.76
N TYR A 149 9.74 9.85 1.22
CA TYR A 149 10.84 8.91 1.41
C TYR A 149 12.03 9.61 2.05
N ASP A 150 12.51 9.03 3.14
CA ASP A 150 13.70 9.48 3.83
C ASP A 150 14.96 8.93 3.14
N PHE A 151 15.99 9.76 3.06
CA PHE A 151 17.33 9.35 2.66
C PHE A 151 18.37 9.95 3.59
N THR A 152 19.57 9.37 3.59
CA THR A 152 20.74 9.91 4.28
C THR A 152 21.84 10.25 3.28
N SER A 153 22.57 11.34 3.52
CA SER A 153 23.80 11.69 2.79
C SER A 153 24.76 12.40 3.74
N GLY A 154 26.00 11.93 3.80
CA GLY A 154 27.03 12.56 4.65
C GLY A 154 26.67 12.63 6.14
N GLY A 155 25.86 11.68 6.64
CA GLY A 155 25.35 11.67 8.03
C GLY A 155 24.19 12.62 8.30
N GLN A 156 23.60 13.22 7.27
CA GLN A 156 22.44 14.12 7.37
C GLN A 156 21.23 13.47 6.69
N SER A 157 20.04 13.65 7.28
CA SER A 157 18.78 13.19 6.71
C SER A 157 18.21 14.21 5.72
N GLY A 158 17.52 13.72 4.70
CA GLY A 158 16.72 14.52 3.78
C GLY A 158 15.46 13.75 3.38
N LYS A 159 14.51 14.46 2.77
CA LYS A 159 13.22 13.92 2.33
C LYS A 159 13.02 14.15 0.85
N ILE A 160 12.45 13.17 0.16
CA ILE A 160 11.78 13.40 -1.12
C ILE A 160 10.28 13.19 -0.97
N TYR A 161 9.50 13.76 -1.88
CA TYR A 161 8.07 13.50 -1.97
C TYR A 161 7.66 13.07 -3.38
N ILE A 162 6.90 11.98 -3.44
CA ILE A 162 6.33 11.40 -4.66
C ILE A 162 4.82 11.56 -4.59
N ARG A 163 4.26 12.35 -5.51
CA ARG A 163 2.81 12.57 -5.60
C ARG A 163 2.10 11.47 -6.39
N SER A 164 0.78 11.48 -6.37
CA SER A 164 -0.04 10.63 -7.26
C SER A 164 0.28 10.84 -8.74
N ASN A 165 0.24 9.74 -9.51
CA ASN A 165 0.56 9.67 -10.94
C ASN A 165 2.01 10.08 -11.30
N HIS A 166 2.93 10.04 -10.33
CA HIS A 166 4.35 10.31 -10.59
C HIS A 166 5.03 9.15 -11.35
N PRO A 167 5.91 9.42 -12.33
CA PRO A 167 6.56 8.37 -13.15
C PRO A 167 7.49 7.43 -12.38
N LEU A 168 7.84 7.75 -11.13
CA LEU A 168 8.62 6.86 -10.28
C LEU A 168 7.78 5.76 -9.60
N ILE A 169 6.45 5.93 -9.49
CA ILE A 169 5.59 4.96 -8.82
C ILE A 169 5.72 3.58 -9.49
N GLY A 170 5.88 2.54 -8.67
CA GLY A 170 6.08 1.15 -9.09
C GLY A 170 7.53 0.79 -9.44
N LEU A 171 8.47 1.75 -9.44
CA LEU A 171 9.88 1.48 -9.66
C LEU A 171 10.59 1.16 -8.35
N THR A 172 11.61 0.31 -8.42
CA THR A 172 12.47 -0.03 -7.26
C THR A 172 13.26 1.19 -6.79
N ILE A 173 13.21 1.45 -5.48
CA ILE A 173 14.01 2.46 -4.81
C ILE A 173 15.48 2.01 -4.82
N PRO A 174 16.44 2.86 -5.27
CA PRO A 174 17.85 2.50 -5.28
C PRO A 174 18.36 2.03 -3.91
N VAL A 175 19.07 0.89 -3.89
CA VAL A 175 19.62 0.27 -2.66
C VAL A 175 20.97 0.88 -2.27
N GLY A 176 21.68 1.49 -3.23
CA GLY A 176 23.00 2.08 -3.03
C GLY A 176 23.01 3.61 -3.11
N PRO A 177 24.17 4.24 -2.83
CA PRO A 177 24.32 5.69 -2.92
C PRO A 177 24.07 6.18 -4.36
N ILE A 178 23.22 7.19 -4.49
CA ILE A 178 22.94 7.87 -5.74
C ILE A 178 23.30 9.36 -5.67
N SER A 179 23.48 9.99 -6.83
CA SER A 179 23.33 11.44 -6.98
C SER A 179 21.86 11.73 -7.26
N LEU A 180 21.18 12.27 -6.26
CA LEU A 180 19.76 12.65 -6.31
C LEU A 180 19.64 14.08 -6.81
N ILE A 181 18.95 14.29 -7.93
CA ILE A 181 18.58 15.61 -8.44
C ILE A 181 17.09 15.85 -8.15
N GLY A 182 16.71 17.08 -7.89
CA GLY A 182 15.29 17.45 -7.83
C GLY A 182 15.09 18.91 -7.55
N ILE A 183 13.84 19.31 -7.37
CA ILE A 183 13.49 20.69 -7.04
C ILE A 183 13.37 20.82 -5.53
N SER A 184 14.10 21.75 -4.93
CA SER A 184 13.96 22.10 -3.53
C SER A 184 12.59 22.74 -3.30
N SER A 185 11.77 22.16 -2.43
CA SER A 185 10.39 22.59 -2.15
C SER A 185 10.15 22.58 -0.64
N GLN A 186 8.99 23.09 -0.22
CA GLN A 186 8.56 23.10 1.16
C GLN A 186 7.08 22.69 1.26
N TYR A 187 6.74 21.96 2.31
CA TYR A 187 5.37 21.71 2.70
C TYR A 187 5.27 21.67 4.22
N THR A 188 4.68 22.70 4.80
CA THR A 188 4.52 22.82 6.25
C THR A 188 3.27 23.62 6.61
N PHE A 189 2.76 23.37 7.81
CA PHE A 189 1.72 24.18 8.44
C PHE A 189 2.29 25.11 9.54
N SER A 190 3.61 25.05 9.78
CA SER A 190 4.31 25.88 10.76
C SER A 190 4.39 27.34 10.30
N VAL A 191 4.19 28.27 11.23
CA VAL A 191 4.33 29.72 10.98
C VAL A 191 5.24 30.33 12.06
N PRO A 192 6.42 30.87 11.72
CA PRO A 192 7.01 30.95 10.37
C PRO A 192 7.38 29.58 9.81
N ALA A 193 7.33 29.43 8.48
CA ALA A 193 7.71 28.21 7.77
C ALA A 193 9.24 28.03 7.83
N ILE A 194 9.70 27.24 8.79
CA ILE A 194 11.14 27.01 9.06
C ILE A 194 11.53 25.52 8.96
N ASP A 195 10.59 24.67 8.57
CA ASP A 195 10.67 23.22 8.50
C ASP A 195 9.97 22.70 7.23
N GLY A 196 9.83 21.38 7.08
CA GLY A 196 9.07 20.79 5.97
C GLY A 196 9.75 20.87 4.59
N TYR A 197 11.05 21.15 4.54
CA TYR A 197 11.79 21.13 3.28
C TYR A 197 11.97 19.73 2.72
N GLN A 198 11.83 19.62 1.41
CA GLN A 198 11.85 18.36 0.67
C GLN A 198 12.40 18.57 -0.74
N ILE A 199 12.82 17.47 -1.38
CA ILE A 199 13.27 17.45 -2.77
C ILE A 199 12.20 16.77 -3.62
N LEU A 200 11.83 17.39 -4.74
CA LEU A 200 10.88 16.85 -5.70
C LEU A 200 11.65 16.30 -6.92
N PRO A 201 12.01 15.01 -6.96
CA PRO A 201 12.56 14.41 -8.17
C PRO A 201 11.51 14.43 -9.28
N ARG A 202 11.95 14.49 -10.53
CA ARG A 202 11.03 14.64 -11.68
C ARG A 202 10.74 13.32 -12.37
N ASP A 203 11.79 12.51 -12.55
CA ASP A 203 11.72 11.23 -13.24
C ASP A 203 12.95 10.38 -12.89
N THR A 204 13.12 9.23 -13.53
CA THR A 204 14.26 8.32 -13.27
C THR A 204 15.63 8.93 -13.59
N ASN A 205 15.71 9.93 -14.46
CA ASN A 205 16.99 10.59 -14.78
C ASN A 205 17.51 11.46 -13.62
N ASP A 206 16.65 11.75 -12.63
CA ASP A 206 17.04 12.44 -11.41
C ASP A 206 17.59 11.49 -10.33
N LEU A 207 17.51 10.18 -10.55
CA LEU A 207 18.11 9.15 -9.69
C LEU A 207 19.40 8.62 -10.34
N ILE A 208 20.45 9.44 -10.32
CA ILE A 208 21.70 9.11 -11.03
C ILE A 208 22.51 8.16 -10.18
N ILE A 209 22.63 6.93 -10.64
CA ILE A 209 23.58 5.97 -10.09
C ILE A 209 24.99 6.37 -10.58
N PRO A 210 25.93 6.72 -9.70
CA PRO A 210 27.33 6.93 -10.08
C PRO A 210 27.84 5.69 -10.80
N SER A 211 28.69 5.84 -11.82
CA SER A 211 29.25 4.70 -12.55
C SER A 211 29.91 3.71 -11.58
N GLY A 212 29.28 2.53 -11.40
CA GLY A 212 29.70 1.50 -10.46
C GLY A 212 28.75 0.30 -10.43
N LEU A 213 29.21 -0.80 -9.84
CA LEU A 213 28.40 -1.97 -9.52
C LEU A 213 27.33 -1.55 -8.50
N ILE A 214 26.07 -1.89 -8.77
CA ILE A 214 24.97 -1.66 -7.84
C ILE A 214 24.06 -2.87 -7.74
N ILE A 215 23.34 -2.97 -6.63
CA ILE A 215 22.20 -3.87 -6.49
C ILE A 215 20.97 -3.23 -7.15
N THR A 216 20.30 -3.98 -8.03
CA THR A 216 19.18 -3.52 -8.87
C THR A 216 17.84 -4.13 -8.48
N SER A 217 17.79 -4.95 -7.42
CA SER A 217 16.56 -5.49 -6.85
C SER A 217 16.61 -5.57 -5.33
N ALA A 218 15.45 -5.68 -4.67
CA ALA A 218 15.40 -6.10 -3.27
C ALA A 218 16.08 -7.47 -3.06
N VAL A 219 16.56 -7.71 -1.84
CA VAL A 219 16.95 -9.05 -1.39
C VAL A 219 15.70 -9.79 -0.94
N THR A 220 15.40 -10.92 -1.56
CA THR A 220 14.22 -11.74 -1.24
C THR A 220 14.61 -13.06 -0.60
N GLN A 221 13.85 -13.48 0.41
CA GLN A 221 14.02 -14.76 1.09
C GLN A 221 13.12 -15.84 0.49
N SER A 222 13.64 -17.04 0.31
CA SER A 222 12.88 -18.21 -0.14
C SER A 222 13.47 -19.51 0.43
N ASN A 223 12.86 -20.65 0.11
CA ASN A 223 13.31 -21.99 0.52
C ASN A 223 13.59 -22.10 2.02
N ILE A 224 12.72 -21.50 2.84
CA ILE A 224 12.89 -21.43 4.29
C ILE A 224 12.76 -22.83 4.89
N THR A 225 13.81 -23.27 5.59
CA THR A 225 13.85 -24.52 6.36
C THR A 225 14.20 -24.22 7.82
N SER A 226 14.14 -25.23 8.68
CA SER A 226 14.53 -25.08 10.09
C SER A 226 16.05 -24.91 10.29
N THR A 227 16.84 -25.10 9.23
CA THR A 227 18.31 -25.01 9.30
C THR A 227 18.94 -24.11 8.24
N GLY A 228 18.14 -23.32 7.51
CA GLY A 228 18.63 -22.53 6.39
C GLY A 228 17.54 -21.89 5.55
N PHE A 229 17.94 -21.01 4.65
CA PHE A 229 17.09 -20.35 3.66
C PHE A 229 17.96 -19.81 2.51
N ASP A 230 17.33 -19.47 1.40
CA ASP A 230 17.98 -18.80 0.28
C ASP A 230 17.70 -17.30 0.32
N LEU A 231 18.69 -16.51 -0.11
CA LEU A 231 18.53 -15.09 -0.42
C LEU A 231 18.88 -14.83 -1.89
N THR A 232 18.06 -14.06 -2.59
CA THR A 232 18.27 -13.72 -4.00
C THR A 232 18.22 -12.22 -4.26
N TRP A 233 19.07 -11.73 -5.16
CA TRP A 233 19.13 -10.33 -5.60
C TRP A 233 19.77 -10.20 -6.99
N ASN A 234 19.61 -9.04 -7.62
CA ASN A 234 20.21 -8.71 -8.90
C ASN A 234 21.21 -7.55 -8.77
N THR A 235 22.18 -7.50 -9.67
CA THR A 235 23.12 -6.38 -9.82
C THR A 235 23.16 -5.82 -11.24
N SER A 236 23.72 -4.63 -11.40
CA SER A 236 23.93 -3.99 -12.70
C SER A 236 24.91 -4.75 -13.59
N ASP A 237 25.92 -5.41 -13.01
CA ASP A 237 26.96 -6.16 -13.71
C ASP A 237 27.38 -7.46 -13.02
N SER A 238 27.99 -8.36 -13.79
CA SER A 238 28.44 -9.65 -13.26
C SER A 238 29.46 -9.40 -12.14
N SER A 239 29.21 -10.02 -10.99
CA SER A 239 29.93 -9.77 -9.75
C SER A 239 29.85 -10.97 -8.83
N THR A 240 30.59 -10.97 -7.71
CA THR A 240 30.53 -12.06 -6.73
C THR A 240 29.18 -12.13 -6.00
N THR A 241 28.88 -13.30 -5.44
CA THR A 241 27.70 -13.55 -4.60
C THR A 241 28.15 -13.78 -3.17
N GLU A 242 27.94 -12.81 -2.27
CA GLU A 242 28.45 -12.87 -0.90
C GLU A 242 27.43 -12.35 0.11
N ALA A 243 27.54 -12.80 1.37
CA ALA A 243 26.74 -12.26 2.45
C ALA A 243 27.49 -12.29 3.79
N ASN A 244 27.21 -11.29 4.63
CA ASN A 244 27.59 -11.28 6.05
C ASN A 244 26.33 -11.47 6.89
N TYR A 245 26.41 -12.28 7.95
CA TYR A 245 25.25 -12.56 8.79
C TYR A 245 25.59 -12.85 10.26
N ALA A 246 24.61 -12.59 11.13
CA ALA A 246 24.65 -12.94 12.55
C ALA A 246 23.24 -12.90 13.19
N VAL A 247 23.10 -13.48 14.38
CA VAL A 247 21.86 -13.37 15.19
C VAL A 247 21.78 -12.06 15.99
N THR A 248 22.88 -11.32 16.07
CA THR A 248 23.01 -10.01 16.72
C THR A 248 23.97 -9.15 15.91
N GLN A 249 23.82 -7.83 15.93
CA GLN A 249 24.83 -6.94 15.36
C GLN A 249 26.04 -6.77 16.31
N PRO A 250 27.28 -6.56 15.79
CA PRO A 250 27.65 -6.48 14.37
C PRO A 250 27.68 -7.85 13.66
N LEU A 251 27.63 -7.85 12.33
CA LEU A 251 27.65 -9.08 11.53
C LEU A 251 29.03 -9.76 11.64
N THR A 252 29.09 -10.97 12.19
CA THR A 252 30.35 -11.67 12.52
C THR A 252 30.69 -12.84 11.61
N THR A 253 29.74 -13.32 10.79
CA THR A 253 29.92 -14.50 9.95
C THR A 253 29.87 -14.09 8.48
N HIS A 254 30.79 -14.61 7.68
CA HIS A 254 30.87 -14.37 6.25
C HIS A 254 30.65 -15.66 5.47
N ILE A 255 29.89 -15.58 4.37
CA ILE A 255 29.68 -16.67 3.42
C ILE A 255 29.92 -16.19 1.98
N ASN A 256 30.61 -17.01 1.20
CA ASN A 256 30.88 -16.78 -0.21
C ASN A 256 30.16 -17.85 -1.06
N GLY A 257 29.29 -17.40 -1.97
CA GLY A 257 28.50 -18.24 -2.87
C GLY A 257 29.30 -18.84 -4.05
N ASN A 258 30.58 -18.50 -4.20
CA ASN A 258 31.48 -18.98 -5.26
C ASN A 258 30.91 -18.85 -6.69
N SER A 259 30.12 -17.81 -6.94
CA SER A 259 29.54 -17.52 -8.26
C SER A 259 29.86 -16.10 -8.71
N TYR A 260 29.89 -15.89 -10.03
CA TYR A 260 30.13 -14.59 -10.66
C TYR A 260 29.04 -14.31 -11.70
N THR A 261 28.00 -13.57 -11.32
CA THR A 261 26.73 -13.46 -12.04
C THR A 261 26.07 -12.09 -11.84
N LYS A 262 25.01 -11.79 -12.59
CA LYS A 262 24.13 -10.62 -12.35
C LYS A 262 22.91 -10.98 -11.48
N ALA A 263 22.47 -12.23 -11.55
CA ALA A 263 21.36 -12.76 -10.77
C ALA A 263 21.94 -13.72 -9.72
N HIS A 264 21.86 -13.31 -8.46
CA HIS A 264 22.53 -13.93 -7.34
C HIS A 264 21.57 -14.78 -6.53
N THR A 265 22.09 -15.89 -6.01
CA THR A 265 21.40 -16.73 -5.02
C THR A 265 22.45 -17.25 -4.06
N ILE A 266 22.23 -17.05 -2.76
CA ILE A 266 23.09 -17.57 -1.69
C ILE A 266 22.25 -18.35 -0.70
N THR A 267 22.68 -19.57 -0.39
CA THR A 267 22.01 -20.45 0.58
C THR A 267 22.75 -20.37 1.92
N LEU A 268 22.06 -19.93 2.96
CA LEU A 268 22.56 -20.02 4.33
C LEU A 268 22.15 -21.39 4.89
N THR A 269 23.10 -22.14 5.46
CA THR A 269 22.86 -23.49 6.02
C THR A 269 23.44 -23.61 7.43
N GLY A 270 23.05 -24.66 8.16
CA GLY A 270 23.52 -24.90 9.53
C GLY A 270 22.95 -23.91 10.56
N LEU A 271 21.87 -23.21 10.21
CA LEU A 271 21.17 -22.28 11.08
C LEU A 271 20.33 -23.04 12.13
N GLN A 272 19.85 -22.31 13.14
CA GLN A 272 19.02 -22.87 14.21
C GLN A 272 17.53 -22.65 13.94
N PRO A 273 16.63 -23.59 14.28
CA PRO A 273 15.19 -23.42 14.11
C PRO A 273 14.64 -22.20 14.83
N ALA A 274 13.57 -21.60 14.28
CA ALA A 274 12.88 -20.42 14.82
C ALA A 274 13.83 -19.30 15.29
N THR A 275 14.91 -19.06 14.55
CA THR A 275 15.93 -18.05 14.85
C THR A 275 15.97 -17.01 13.75
N PHE A 276 16.12 -15.75 14.16
CA PHE A 276 16.20 -14.62 13.24
C PHE A 276 17.65 -14.21 13.02
N TYR A 277 17.98 -13.88 11.78
CA TYR A 277 19.32 -13.53 11.35
C TYR A 277 19.31 -12.18 10.64
N PHE A 278 20.19 -11.29 11.07
CA PHE A 278 20.55 -10.10 10.30
C PHE A 278 21.48 -10.53 9.17
N VAL A 279 21.19 -10.12 7.94
CA VAL A 279 22.00 -10.48 6.76
C VAL A 279 22.20 -9.25 5.86
N GLU A 280 23.45 -8.98 5.51
CA GLU A 280 23.85 -8.01 4.49
C GLU A 280 24.41 -8.77 3.30
N CYS A 281 23.70 -8.76 2.17
CA CYS A 281 24.19 -9.30 0.92
C CYS A 281 25.10 -8.28 0.25
N PHE A 282 26.16 -8.74 -0.41
CA PHE A 282 27.02 -7.85 -1.17
C PHE A 282 27.65 -8.57 -2.36
N SER A 283 28.12 -7.76 -3.30
CA SER A 283 28.65 -8.21 -4.56
C SER A 283 29.87 -7.39 -4.95
N VAL A 284 30.94 -8.05 -5.41
CA VAL A 284 32.22 -7.44 -5.76
C VAL A 284 32.50 -7.61 -7.26
N ASN A 285 32.87 -6.53 -7.94
CA ASN A 285 33.37 -6.55 -9.32
C ASN A 285 34.67 -5.74 -9.40
N GLY A 286 35.82 -6.44 -9.46
CA GLY A 286 37.13 -5.80 -9.45
C GLY A 286 37.40 -5.07 -8.13
N THR A 287 37.48 -3.73 -8.18
CA THR A 287 37.67 -2.87 -7.00
C THR A 287 36.37 -2.28 -6.45
N ASP A 288 35.23 -2.56 -7.11
CA ASP A 288 33.94 -2.00 -6.75
C ASP A 288 33.12 -3.02 -5.94
N THR A 289 32.31 -2.54 -5.00
CA THR A 289 31.48 -3.37 -4.12
C THR A 289 30.13 -2.73 -3.89
N ALA A 290 29.07 -3.48 -4.19
CA ALA A 290 27.70 -3.10 -3.91
C ALA A 290 27.19 -3.85 -2.68
N PHE A 291 26.64 -3.13 -1.70
CA PHE A 291 26.03 -3.69 -0.49
C PHE A 291 24.52 -3.53 -0.54
N SER A 292 23.80 -4.50 0.01
CA SER A 292 22.38 -4.37 0.32
C SER A 292 22.22 -3.66 1.67
N ASN A 293 20.99 -3.25 1.99
CA ASN A 293 20.63 -3.00 3.38
C ASN A 293 20.76 -4.31 4.19
N VAL A 294 20.91 -4.18 5.51
CA VAL A 294 20.85 -5.32 6.43
C VAL A 294 19.39 -5.75 6.57
N GLY A 295 19.02 -6.90 6.00
CA GLY A 295 17.70 -7.49 6.16
C GLY A 295 17.59 -8.37 7.40
N TYR A 296 16.37 -8.67 7.84
CA TYR A 296 16.09 -9.52 9.00
C TYR A 296 15.23 -10.71 8.61
N TYR A 297 15.77 -11.92 8.73
CA TYR A 297 15.23 -13.12 8.09
C TYR A 297 15.02 -14.26 9.09
N SER A 298 13.94 -15.02 8.92
CA SER A 298 13.59 -16.13 9.82
C SER A 298 13.89 -17.49 9.22
N THR A 299 14.43 -18.42 10.01
CA THR A 299 14.32 -19.86 9.73
C THR A 299 12.94 -20.39 10.12
N ALA A 300 12.53 -21.53 9.55
CA ALA A 300 11.31 -22.22 10.00
C ALA A 300 11.45 -22.73 11.45
N SER A 301 10.32 -22.89 12.14
CA SER A 301 10.28 -23.56 13.44
C SER A 301 10.15 -25.09 13.29
N ASN A 302 10.22 -25.82 14.41
CA ASN A 302 9.84 -27.23 14.46
C ASN A 302 8.39 -27.43 14.95
N SER A 303 7.62 -26.34 15.07
CA SER A 303 6.23 -26.39 15.50
C SER A 303 5.36 -27.21 14.55
N THR A 304 4.21 -27.68 15.04
CA THR A 304 3.26 -28.48 14.26
C THR A 304 2.58 -27.69 13.14
N GLY A 305 2.63 -26.35 13.18
CA GLY A 305 2.10 -25.48 12.13
C GLY A 305 0.58 -25.55 11.97
N LYS A 306 -0.16 -25.84 13.05
CA LYS A 306 -1.63 -25.89 13.00
C LYS A 306 -2.20 -24.49 12.79
N ILE A 307 -3.02 -24.34 11.76
CA ILE A 307 -3.77 -23.11 11.48
C ILE A 307 -5.27 -23.41 11.65
N ARG A 308 -5.97 -22.59 12.44
CA ARG A 308 -7.37 -22.81 12.81
C ARG A 308 -8.19 -21.52 12.73
N PRO A 309 -8.86 -21.29 11.59
CA PRO A 309 -9.87 -20.24 11.47
C PRO A 309 -11.18 -20.61 12.16
N TYR A 310 -11.85 -19.61 12.71
CA TYR A 310 -13.15 -19.70 13.36
C TYR A 310 -14.03 -18.50 12.97
N PHE A 311 -15.31 -18.77 12.78
CA PHE A 311 -16.35 -17.77 12.49
C PHE A 311 -17.45 -17.84 13.55
N ASN A 312 -18.12 -16.71 13.80
CA ASN A 312 -19.22 -16.64 14.79
C ASN A 312 -20.62 -16.67 14.15
N HIS A 313 -20.69 -16.77 12.82
CA HIS A 313 -21.94 -16.84 12.05
C HIS A 313 -21.94 -18.06 11.12
N SER A 314 -23.11 -18.42 10.57
CA SER A 314 -23.24 -19.54 9.63
C SER A 314 -22.31 -19.37 8.43
N VAL A 315 -21.93 -20.49 7.83
CA VAL A 315 -21.02 -20.58 6.67
C VAL A 315 -21.66 -21.49 5.62
N ASP A 316 -21.25 -21.37 4.36
CA ASP A 316 -21.75 -22.18 3.25
C ASP A 316 -20.75 -23.29 2.90
N ASN A 317 -20.91 -24.45 3.53
CA ASN A 317 -20.04 -25.60 3.27
C ASN A 317 -20.27 -26.24 1.89
N SER A 318 -21.25 -25.79 1.09
CA SER A 318 -21.48 -26.34 -0.26
C SER A 318 -20.34 -26.03 -1.23
N VAL A 319 -19.52 -25.01 -0.94
CA VAL A 319 -18.31 -24.65 -1.70
C VAL A 319 -17.00 -25.18 -1.07
N SER A 320 -17.10 -26.07 -0.08
CA SER A 320 -15.95 -26.72 0.58
C SER A 320 -15.19 -27.63 -0.39
N LEU A 321 -13.85 -27.54 -0.36
CA LEU A 321 -12.96 -28.44 -1.12
C LEU A 321 -12.47 -29.64 -0.30
N GLY A 322 -13.00 -29.83 0.92
CA GLY A 322 -12.71 -31.01 1.75
C GLY A 322 -12.45 -30.70 3.23
N VAL A 323 -12.28 -29.43 3.59
CA VAL A 323 -12.22 -28.99 4.99
C VAL A 323 -13.27 -27.93 5.21
N ASP A 324 -14.25 -28.26 6.04
CA ASP A 324 -15.38 -27.40 6.33
C ASP A 324 -14.99 -26.27 7.29
N ALA A 325 -15.48 -25.07 7.00
CA ALA A 325 -15.33 -23.90 7.84
C ALA A 325 -16.03 -24.09 9.20
N GLN A 326 -15.38 -23.65 10.28
CA GLN A 326 -15.88 -23.82 11.63
C GLN A 326 -16.66 -22.58 12.07
N ASN A 327 -17.99 -22.70 12.12
CA ASN A 327 -18.85 -21.76 12.85
C ASN A 327 -18.96 -22.19 14.31
N ILE A 328 -18.44 -21.38 15.22
CA ILE A 328 -18.50 -21.59 16.67
C ILE A 328 -19.46 -20.62 17.36
N THR A 329 -20.37 -19.99 16.63
CA THR A 329 -21.47 -19.16 17.13
C THR A 329 -21.01 -18.17 18.21
N THR A 330 -21.56 -18.24 19.42
CA THR A 330 -21.23 -17.34 20.54
C THR A 330 -20.05 -17.83 21.40
N TYR A 331 -19.28 -18.82 20.95
CA TYR A 331 -18.18 -19.45 21.73
C TYR A 331 -16.79 -18.87 21.43
N PHE A 332 -16.70 -17.65 20.88
CA PHE A 332 -15.42 -16.95 20.68
C PHE A 332 -14.66 -16.76 22.00
N ASN A 333 -15.31 -16.27 23.06
CA ASN A 333 -14.69 -16.11 24.38
C ASN A 333 -14.25 -17.45 25.00
N ASP A 334 -15.05 -18.49 24.87
CA ASP A 334 -14.73 -19.85 25.34
C ASP A 334 -13.51 -20.42 24.59
N THR A 335 -13.45 -20.22 23.28
CA THR A 335 -12.31 -20.64 22.45
C THR A 335 -11.04 -19.89 22.84
N ILE A 336 -11.10 -18.56 22.99
CA ILE A 336 -9.97 -17.74 23.46
C ILE A 336 -9.50 -18.23 24.83
N LYS A 337 -10.44 -18.44 25.77
CA LYS A 337 -10.15 -19.00 27.09
C LYS A 337 -9.47 -20.36 26.98
N ALA A 338 -9.95 -21.26 26.12
CA ALA A 338 -9.38 -22.60 25.96
C ALA A 338 -7.93 -22.57 25.48
N TYR A 339 -7.54 -21.60 24.63
CA TYR A 339 -6.14 -21.40 24.26
C TYR A 339 -5.32 -20.81 25.41
N MET A 340 -5.84 -19.78 26.10
CA MET A 340 -5.17 -19.19 27.27
C MET A 340 -4.98 -20.20 28.42
N ASP A 341 -5.91 -21.13 28.60
CA ASP A 341 -5.83 -22.20 29.61
C ASP A 341 -4.72 -23.22 29.31
N ARG A 342 -4.19 -23.24 28.09
CA ARG A 342 -3.03 -24.06 27.69
C ARG A 342 -1.68 -23.38 27.94
N ALA A 343 -1.68 -22.10 28.30
CA ALA A 343 -0.45 -21.36 28.51
C ALA A 343 0.32 -21.90 29.73
N ASP A 344 1.61 -22.17 29.53
CA ASP A 344 2.51 -22.69 30.56
C ASP A 344 3.45 -21.60 31.12
N SER A 345 3.82 -20.61 30.31
CA SER A 345 4.92 -19.69 30.60
C SER A 345 4.58 -18.21 30.40
N SER A 346 3.93 -17.84 29.29
CA SER A 346 3.62 -16.44 28.99
C SER A 346 2.36 -16.24 28.17
N ILE A 347 1.67 -15.13 28.41
CA ILE A 347 0.62 -14.60 27.54
C ILE A 347 0.85 -13.09 27.37
N ASP A 348 1.06 -12.65 26.12
CA ASP A 348 1.11 -11.25 25.74
C ASP A 348 -0.15 -10.89 24.95
N ILE A 349 -0.87 -9.84 25.36
CA ILE A 349 -2.20 -9.50 24.84
C ILE A 349 -2.20 -8.08 24.29
N CYS A 350 -2.63 -7.92 23.04
CA CYS A 350 -2.75 -6.62 22.37
C CYS A 350 -4.14 -6.53 21.73
N VAL A 351 -5.10 -5.92 22.42
CA VAL A 351 -6.51 -5.87 21.99
C VAL A 351 -7.08 -4.48 22.22
N TYR A 352 -7.49 -3.83 21.12
CA TYR A 352 -8.05 -2.48 21.07
C TYR A 352 -9.15 -2.22 22.11
N ASN A 353 -10.22 -3.03 22.10
CA ASN A 353 -11.39 -2.81 22.95
C ASN A 353 -11.90 -4.12 23.57
N ALA A 354 -12.03 -4.16 24.91
CA ALA A 354 -12.39 -5.33 25.68
C ALA A 354 -13.37 -5.05 26.84
N SER A 355 -14.45 -5.83 26.91
CA SER A 355 -15.42 -5.82 28.03
C SER A 355 -15.87 -7.21 28.51
N ASP A 356 -15.38 -8.30 27.91
CA ASP A 356 -15.84 -9.66 28.24
C ASP A 356 -15.27 -10.24 29.55
N ALA A 357 -16.14 -10.64 30.46
CA ALA A 357 -15.77 -11.16 31.78
C ALA A 357 -15.18 -12.58 31.75
N THR A 358 -15.53 -13.41 30.76
CA THR A 358 -14.98 -14.76 30.62
C THR A 358 -13.51 -14.70 30.23
N ILE A 359 -13.17 -13.79 29.31
CA ILE A 359 -11.78 -13.57 28.92
C ILE A 359 -10.98 -12.96 30.09
N ALA A 360 -11.53 -12.00 30.84
CA ALA A 360 -10.89 -11.49 32.08
C ALA A 360 -10.58 -12.63 33.07
N THR A 361 -11.52 -13.56 33.23
CA THR A 361 -11.34 -14.73 34.10
C THR A 361 -10.22 -15.63 33.58
N ALA A 362 -10.16 -15.90 32.28
CA ALA A 362 -9.08 -16.68 31.66
C ALA A 362 -7.69 -16.07 31.90
N ILE A 363 -7.59 -14.74 31.76
CA ILE A 363 -6.35 -13.99 32.01
C ILE A 363 -5.93 -14.12 33.48
N ASN A 364 -6.86 -13.93 34.41
CA ASN A 364 -6.61 -14.07 35.84
C ASN A 364 -6.25 -15.51 36.22
N ASP A 365 -6.92 -16.50 35.64
CA ASP A 365 -6.63 -17.92 35.86
C ASP A 365 -5.20 -18.24 35.42
N ALA A 366 -4.77 -17.77 34.23
CA ALA A 366 -3.41 -17.94 33.76
C ALA A 366 -2.38 -17.31 34.70
N TYR A 367 -2.60 -16.05 35.09
CA TYR A 367 -1.74 -15.37 36.06
C TYR A 367 -1.64 -16.12 37.39
N ASN A 368 -2.77 -16.62 37.92
CA ASN A 368 -2.81 -17.39 39.17
C ASN A 368 -2.11 -18.75 39.06
N ARG A 369 -2.01 -19.32 37.84
CA ARG A 369 -1.19 -20.51 37.57
C ARG A 369 0.32 -20.21 37.50
N GLY A 370 0.71 -18.94 37.54
CA GLY A 370 2.10 -18.49 37.47
C GLY A 370 2.58 -18.13 36.06
N VAL A 371 1.67 -18.03 35.08
CA VAL A 371 1.98 -17.57 33.73
C VAL A 371 2.30 -16.08 33.76
N ASN A 372 3.35 -15.65 33.07
CA ASN A 372 3.66 -14.23 32.92
C ASN A 372 2.67 -13.58 31.95
N VAL A 373 1.85 -12.65 32.43
CA VAL A 373 0.83 -11.98 31.62
C VAL A 373 1.19 -10.51 31.42
N ARG A 374 1.13 -10.04 30.17
CA ARG A 374 1.29 -8.62 29.81
C ARG A 374 0.13 -8.17 28.92
N TYR A 375 -0.36 -6.95 29.11
CA TYR A 375 -1.47 -6.42 28.32
C TYR A 375 -1.18 -5.02 27.78
N ILE A 376 -1.38 -4.82 26.48
CA ILE A 376 -1.36 -3.50 25.83
C ILE A 376 -2.80 -3.13 25.45
N ALA A 377 -3.23 -1.98 25.93
CA ALA A 377 -4.56 -1.42 25.73
C ALA A 377 -4.49 -0.12 24.92
N ASP A 378 -5.56 0.17 24.20
CA ASP A 378 -5.72 1.47 23.55
C ASP A 378 -6.16 2.53 24.55
N ASP A 379 -5.78 3.78 24.30
CA ASP A 379 -6.07 4.93 25.15
C ASP A 379 -7.40 5.63 24.80
N ASP A 380 -7.92 5.42 23.59
CA ASP A 380 -9.08 6.14 23.04
C ASP A 380 -10.42 5.41 23.26
N VAL A 381 -10.39 4.20 23.86
CA VAL A 381 -11.62 3.42 24.17
C VAL A 381 -11.68 2.89 25.60
N VAL A 382 -12.91 2.75 26.10
CA VAL A 382 -13.17 2.23 27.44
C VAL A 382 -13.01 0.70 27.47
N ASN A 383 -11.85 0.27 27.95
CA ASN A 383 -11.52 -1.14 28.18
C ASN A 383 -12.00 -1.63 29.56
N SER A 384 -13.33 -1.76 29.73
CA SER A 384 -13.95 -2.06 31.03
C SER A 384 -13.57 -3.43 31.61
N MET A 385 -13.15 -4.38 30.76
CA MET A 385 -12.62 -5.69 31.18
C MET A 385 -11.41 -5.56 32.12
N LEU A 386 -10.55 -4.56 31.89
CA LEU A 386 -9.28 -4.40 32.60
C LEU A 386 -9.47 -4.14 34.10
N ASN A 387 -10.59 -3.53 34.49
CA ASN A 387 -10.94 -3.31 35.90
C ASN A 387 -11.15 -4.62 36.68
N SER A 388 -11.36 -5.73 35.99
CA SER A 388 -11.58 -7.06 36.59
C SER A 388 -10.29 -7.90 36.63
N LEU A 389 -9.18 -7.41 36.09
CA LEU A 389 -7.91 -8.11 36.13
C LEU A 389 -7.27 -8.02 37.52
N ASN A 390 -6.45 -9.01 37.84
CA ASN A 390 -5.57 -8.96 39.01
C ASN A 390 -4.69 -7.70 38.88
N PRO A 391 -4.66 -6.81 39.89
CA PRO A 391 -3.95 -5.52 39.79
C PRO A 391 -2.43 -5.67 39.65
N ASN A 392 -1.87 -6.87 39.84
CA ASN A 392 -0.45 -7.15 39.60
C ASN A 392 -0.14 -7.55 38.15
N ILE A 393 -1.15 -7.69 37.29
CA ILE A 393 -0.94 -7.88 35.85
C ILE A 393 -0.61 -6.49 35.26
N PRO A 394 0.60 -6.30 34.70
CA PRO A 394 0.97 -5.01 34.12
C PRO A 394 0.16 -4.73 32.86
N VAL A 395 -0.32 -3.49 32.76
CA VAL A 395 -1.03 -2.96 31.59
C VAL A 395 -0.30 -1.71 31.11
N VAL A 396 0.01 -1.66 29.81
CA VAL A 396 0.50 -0.46 29.13
C VAL A 396 -0.66 0.09 28.28
N TYR A 397 -0.91 1.38 28.42
CA TYR A 397 -1.81 2.10 27.51
C TYR A 397 -0.99 2.78 26.44
N ARG A 398 -1.53 2.84 25.22
CA ARG A 398 -0.96 3.59 24.11
C ARG A 398 -0.72 5.06 24.50
N ASP A 399 0.29 5.67 23.89
CA ASP A 399 0.55 7.11 24.02
C ASP A 399 -0.45 7.94 23.18
N PRO A 400 -1.33 8.76 23.81
CA PRO A 400 -2.28 9.63 23.10
C PRO A 400 -1.62 10.74 22.26
N SER A 401 -0.32 11.01 22.45
CA SER A 401 0.37 12.11 21.77
C SER A 401 0.65 11.82 20.28
N VAL A 402 0.71 10.54 19.92
CA VAL A 402 0.90 10.08 18.54
C VAL A 402 -0.47 10.02 17.85
N GLN A 403 -0.55 10.28 16.54
CA GLN A 403 -1.80 10.09 15.79
C GLN A 403 -2.14 8.60 15.64
N GLY A 404 -3.42 8.27 15.47
CA GLY A 404 -3.88 6.89 15.31
C GLY A 404 -4.35 6.26 16.62
N ILE A 405 -4.46 4.92 16.62
CA ILE A 405 -4.96 4.10 17.73
C ILE A 405 -4.20 2.78 17.78
N MET A 406 -4.16 2.10 18.94
CA MET A 406 -3.66 0.74 19.05
C MET A 406 -4.77 -0.21 18.62
N HIS A 407 -4.83 -0.50 17.32
CA HIS A 407 -5.94 -1.23 16.71
C HIS A 407 -5.62 -2.72 16.49
N ASN A 408 -4.64 -3.25 17.20
CA ASN A 408 -4.32 -4.68 17.18
C ASN A 408 -5.38 -5.52 17.92
N LYS A 409 -5.49 -6.79 17.49
CA LYS A 409 -6.33 -7.85 18.10
C LYS A 409 -5.59 -9.17 18.08
N PHE A 410 -4.42 -9.21 18.71
CA PHE A 410 -3.61 -10.42 18.77
C PHE A 410 -3.28 -10.85 20.20
N VAL A 411 -3.04 -12.14 20.35
CA VAL A 411 -2.56 -12.77 21.59
C VAL A 411 -1.40 -13.68 21.24
N ILE A 412 -0.33 -13.63 22.03
CA ILE A 412 0.84 -14.50 21.92
C ILE A 412 0.86 -15.39 23.15
N ILE A 413 0.85 -16.70 22.97
CA ILE A 413 0.91 -17.69 24.04
C ILE A 413 2.23 -18.44 23.89
N ASP A 414 3.00 -18.50 24.97
CA ASP A 414 4.25 -19.26 25.08
C ASP A 414 5.18 -19.08 23.88
N ALA A 415 5.57 -17.84 23.56
CA ALA A 415 6.33 -17.47 22.35
C ALA A 415 7.65 -18.24 22.15
N HIS A 416 8.21 -18.78 23.22
CA HIS A 416 9.45 -19.55 23.19
C HIS A 416 9.25 -21.07 23.21
N SER A 417 8.00 -21.57 23.22
CA SER A 417 7.69 -23.00 23.26
C SER A 417 7.49 -23.58 21.86
N GLU A 418 8.33 -24.54 21.48
CA GLU A 418 8.21 -25.24 20.18
C GLU A 418 6.79 -25.79 19.92
N ASN A 419 6.14 -26.35 20.94
CA ASN A 419 4.86 -27.07 20.78
C ASN A 419 3.63 -26.32 21.33
N ASN A 420 3.83 -25.26 22.12
CA ASN A 420 2.75 -24.46 22.70
C ASN A 420 2.77 -22.98 22.27
N SER A 421 3.67 -22.56 21.38
CA SER A 421 3.57 -21.24 20.75
C SER A 421 2.30 -21.12 19.92
N TRP A 422 1.38 -20.25 20.33
CA TRP A 422 0.17 -19.91 19.59
C TRP A 422 0.03 -18.40 19.41
N ILE A 423 -0.42 -18.00 18.23
CA ILE A 423 -0.82 -16.65 17.90
C ILE A 423 -2.32 -16.67 17.64
N MET A 424 -3.07 -15.79 18.30
CA MET A 424 -4.41 -15.41 17.89
C MET A 424 -4.31 -14.13 17.07
N SER A 425 -5.01 -14.05 15.94
CA SER A 425 -5.29 -12.79 15.23
C SER A 425 -6.72 -12.81 14.66
N GLY A 426 -7.07 -11.81 13.86
CA GLY A 426 -8.36 -11.65 13.19
C GLY A 426 -8.94 -10.25 13.41
N SER A 427 -10.22 -10.11 13.11
CA SER A 427 -10.91 -8.83 13.16
C SER A 427 -11.52 -8.48 14.52
N THR A 428 -11.50 -9.40 15.48
CA THR A 428 -12.46 -9.44 16.59
C THR A 428 -12.04 -8.61 17.80
N ASN A 429 -12.80 -7.56 18.15
CA ASN A 429 -12.73 -6.92 19.47
C ASN A 429 -13.40 -7.80 20.53
N TRP A 430 -13.02 -7.63 21.80
CA TRP A 430 -13.57 -8.41 22.91
C TRP A 430 -14.71 -7.69 23.64
N THR A 431 -15.47 -6.86 22.92
CA THR A 431 -16.63 -6.16 23.48
C THR A 431 -17.87 -7.03 23.45
N ASN A 432 -18.44 -7.27 24.64
CA ASN A 432 -19.61 -8.11 24.86
C ASN A 432 -20.89 -7.26 25.08
N PRO A 433 -22.02 -7.56 24.40
CA PRO A 433 -22.18 -8.62 23.39
C PRO A 433 -21.92 -8.14 21.95
N SER A 434 -21.67 -6.84 21.74
CA SER A 434 -21.68 -6.21 20.41
C SER A 434 -20.69 -6.85 19.43
N ASN A 435 -19.39 -6.59 19.57
CA ASN A 435 -18.45 -7.04 18.55
C ASN A 435 -18.13 -8.54 18.67
N LEU A 436 -17.96 -9.02 19.90
CA LEU A 436 -17.49 -10.39 20.14
C LEU A 436 -18.49 -11.47 19.70
N PHE A 437 -19.80 -11.16 19.76
CA PHE A 437 -20.84 -12.15 19.45
C PHE A 437 -21.79 -11.74 18.33
N ASN A 438 -22.19 -10.46 18.26
CA ASN A 438 -23.23 -10.04 17.33
C ASN A 438 -22.67 -9.63 15.97
N ASP A 439 -21.55 -8.91 15.93
CA ASP A 439 -20.91 -8.51 14.67
C ASP A 439 -20.30 -9.71 13.94
N TYR A 440 -20.28 -9.70 12.62
CA TYR A 440 -19.68 -10.76 11.81
C TYR A 440 -18.16 -10.65 11.88
N ASN A 441 -17.52 -11.64 12.49
CA ASN A 441 -16.11 -11.60 12.86
C ASN A 441 -15.41 -12.94 12.60
N ASN A 442 -14.09 -12.87 12.44
CA ASN A 442 -13.25 -14.06 12.36
C ASN A 442 -12.15 -14.02 13.42
N LEU A 443 -11.74 -15.22 13.83
CA LEU A 443 -10.56 -15.48 14.64
C LEU A 443 -9.70 -16.50 13.91
N ILE A 444 -8.39 -16.33 13.96
CA ILE A 444 -7.44 -17.32 13.46
C ILE A 444 -6.39 -17.62 14.53
N PHE A 445 -6.18 -18.91 14.80
CA PHE A 445 -5.12 -19.39 15.68
C PHE A 445 -4.05 -20.12 14.87
N ILE A 446 -2.79 -19.69 15.01
CA ILE A 446 -1.64 -20.27 14.32
C ILE A 446 -0.64 -20.78 15.35
N GLN A 447 -0.25 -22.05 15.25
CA GLN A 447 0.74 -22.68 16.12
C GLN A 447 2.12 -22.65 15.48
N ASP A 448 2.90 -21.62 15.76
CA ASP A 448 4.28 -21.51 15.26
C ASP A 448 5.17 -20.67 16.17
N GLN A 449 6.35 -21.20 16.52
CA GLN A 449 7.30 -20.52 17.39
C GLN A 449 8.01 -19.35 16.71
N ALA A 450 8.31 -19.44 15.40
CA ALA A 450 8.99 -18.36 14.70
C ALA A 450 8.05 -17.16 14.55
N LEU A 451 6.81 -17.39 14.13
CA LEU A 451 5.78 -16.37 14.03
C LEU A 451 5.47 -15.75 15.40
N ALA A 452 5.39 -16.54 16.47
CA ALA A 452 5.14 -16.03 17.81
C ALA A 452 6.27 -15.10 18.30
N LYS A 453 7.53 -15.44 17.98
CA LYS A 453 8.67 -14.57 18.27
C LYS A 453 8.62 -13.27 17.47
N ALA A 454 8.13 -13.28 16.23
CA ALA A 454 7.98 -12.07 15.43
C ALA A 454 6.92 -11.12 16.00
N TYR A 455 5.74 -11.64 16.35
CA TYR A 455 4.74 -10.88 17.10
C TYR A 455 5.27 -10.37 18.45
N THR A 456 6.18 -11.11 19.08
CA THR A 456 6.80 -10.68 20.36
C THR A 456 7.73 -9.48 20.17
N LEU A 457 8.40 -9.34 19.02
CA LEU A 457 9.21 -8.17 18.71
C LEU A 457 8.34 -6.92 18.62
N GLU A 458 7.29 -6.98 17.80
CA GLU A 458 6.28 -5.91 17.66
C GLU A 458 5.65 -5.56 19.02
N PHE A 459 5.23 -6.57 19.78
CA PHE A 459 4.67 -6.37 21.11
C PHE A 459 5.64 -5.62 22.02
N ASN A 460 6.94 -5.98 21.99
CA ASN A 460 7.94 -5.37 22.86
C ASN A 460 8.26 -3.92 22.50
N GLU A 461 8.13 -3.54 21.22
CA GLU A 461 8.25 -2.14 20.79
C GLU A 461 7.14 -1.29 21.43
N MET A 462 5.89 -1.71 21.28
CA MET A 462 4.74 -1.05 21.94
C MET A 462 4.82 -1.12 23.47
N TRP A 463 5.25 -2.26 24.03
CA TRP A 463 5.44 -2.41 25.48
C TRP A 463 6.48 -1.42 26.03
N SER A 464 7.45 -1.02 25.21
CA SER A 464 8.45 -0.01 25.56
C SER A 464 7.97 1.44 25.42
N GLY A 465 6.75 1.64 24.94
CA GLY A 465 6.13 2.95 24.76
C GLY A 465 6.22 3.52 23.33
N ILE A 466 6.63 2.72 22.35
CA ILE A 466 6.78 3.15 20.95
C ILE A 466 5.57 2.67 20.15
N PHE A 467 4.76 3.61 19.67
CA PHE A 467 3.49 3.36 18.97
C PHE A 467 3.39 4.14 17.66
N GLY A 468 2.47 3.71 16.79
CA GLY A 468 2.13 4.41 15.56
C GLY A 468 3.35 4.67 14.68
N SER A 469 3.44 5.89 14.14
CA SER A 469 4.49 6.28 13.19
C SER A 469 5.92 6.33 13.76
N ASN A 470 6.08 6.13 15.07
CA ASN A 470 7.40 6.04 15.70
C ASN A 470 7.99 4.63 15.66
N LYS A 471 7.20 3.61 15.29
CA LYS A 471 7.68 2.23 15.20
C LYS A 471 8.63 2.04 14.01
N ALA A 472 9.54 1.10 14.14
CA ALA A 472 10.45 0.68 13.08
C ALA A 472 10.02 -0.66 12.48
N ASP A 473 10.22 -0.82 11.17
CA ASP A 473 10.13 -2.13 10.53
C ASP A 473 11.32 -2.99 10.99
N ASN A 474 11.10 -3.79 12.03
CA ASN A 474 12.14 -4.52 12.75
C ASN A 474 11.81 -6.01 12.91
N THR A 475 10.84 -6.52 12.15
CA THR A 475 10.39 -7.92 12.21
C THR A 475 10.71 -8.65 10.92
N PRO A 476 11.02 -9.97 10.95
CA PRO A 476 11.07 -10.74 9.72
C PRO A 476 9.66 -10.83 9.11
N HIS A 477 9.55 -10.74 7.78
CA HIS A 477 8.24 -10.79 7.13
C HIS A 477 7.85 -12.15 6.58
N LYS A 478 8.80 -13.04 6.22
CA LYS A 478 8.49 -14.35 5.60
C LYS A 478 8.73 -15.51 6.55
N PHE A 479 7.76 -16.41 6.62
CA PHE A 479 7.78 -17.58 7.49
C PHE A 479 7.35 -18.83 6.72
N ASN A 480 7.92 -19.97 7.10
CA ASN A 480 7.42 -21.29 6.69
C ASN A 480 6.85 -22.00 7.92
N VAL A 481 5.53 -22.12 7.97
CA VAL A 481 4.76 -22.76 9.03
C VAL A 481 4.36 -24.16 8.57
N ASN A 482 5.24 -25.14 8.82
CA ASN A 482 5.06 -26.54 8.45
C ASN A 482 4.64 -26.77 6.97
N GLY A 483 5.29 -26.06 6.05
CA GLY A 483 5.04 -26.14 4.60
C GLY A 483 4.14 -25.04 4.05
N VAL A 484 3.50 -24.24 4.92
CA VAL A 484 2.68 -23.08 4.52
C VAL A 484 3.53 -21.82 4.57
N GLU A 485 3.63 -21.10 3.45
CA GLU A 485 4.25 -19.76 3.44
C GLU A 485 3.28 -18.75 4.06
N ILE A 486 3.78 -18.00 5.05
CA ILE A 486 3.05 -16.93 5.72
C ILE A 486 3.89 -15.66 5.70
N GLU A 487 3.27 -14.55 5.32
CA GLU A 487 3.82 -13.23 5.48
C GLU A 487 3.15 -12.47 6.65
N LEU A 488 3.93 -11.62 7.32
CA LEU A 488 3.50 -10.82 8.47
C LEU A 488 3.96 -9.37 8.31
N TYR A 489 3.01 -8.44 8.46
CA TYR A 489 3.28 -7.00 8.38
C TYR A 489 2.51 -6.25 9.47
N PHE A 490 3.15 -5.21 10.01
CA PHE A 490 2.61 -4.30 11.00
C PHE A 490 2.56 -2.87 10.46
N SER A 491 1.39 -2.24 10.57
CA SER A 491 1.28 -0.81 10.26
C SER A 491 1.59 0.02 11.52
N PRO A 492 2.10 1.26 11.35
CA PRO A 492 2.35 1.94 10.07
C PRO A 492 3.77 1.79 9.49
N SER A 493 4.63 0.97 10.11
CA SER A 493 6.04 0.88 9.75
C SER A 493 6.33 0.07 8.47
N ASP A 494 5.51 -0.93 8.15
CA ASP A 494 5.90 -2.00 7.21
C ASP A 494 5.35 -1.80 5.78
N ASN A 495 4.79 -0.62 5.47
CA ASN A 495 4.15 -0.32 4.18
C ASN A 495 3.08 -1.35 3.76
N THR A 496 2.27 -1.81 4.72
CA THR A 496 1.29 -2.90 4.58
C THR A 496 0.40 -2.77 3.34
N THR A 497 -0.02 -1.57 2.97
CA THR A 497 -0.88 -1.40 1.79
C THR A 497 -0.19 -1.77 0.48
N SER A 498 1.14 -1.56 0.37
CA SER A 498 1.90 -2.05 -0.79
C SER A 498 1.83 -3.58 -0.90
N LYS A 499 1.81 -4.28 0.23
CA LYS A 499 1.75 -5.74 0.30
C LYS A 499 0.36 -6.27 -0.05
N ILE A 500 -0.68 -5.56 0.37
CA ILE A 500 -2.06 -5.83 -0.09
C ILE A 500 -2.15 -5.66 -1.63
N ASN A 501 -1.55 -4.60 -2.18
CA ASN A 501 -1.50 -4.41 -3.64
C ASN A 501 -0.74 -5.52 -4.37
N GLU A 502 0.37 -6.02 -3.82
CA GLU A 502 1.10 -7.17 -4.38
C GLU A 502 0.20 -8.42 -4.47
N VAL A 503 -0.61 -8.70 -3.43
CA VAL A 503 -1.59 -9.80 -3.45
C VAL A 503 -2.65 -9.61 -4.55
N ILE A 504 -3.23 -8.40 -4.66
CA ILE A 504 -4.26 -8.09 -5.68
C ILE A 504 -3.69 -8.27 -7.10
N ASN A 505 -2.48 -7.76 -7.34
CA ASN A 505 -1.85 -7.81 -8.66
C ASN A 505 -1.52 -9.24 -9.11
N ASN A 506 -1.26 -10.15 -8.17
CA ASN A 506 -0.91 -11.54 -8.45
C ASN A 506 -2.11 -12.46 -8.71
N VAL A 507 -3.35 -11.99 -8.54
CA VAL A 507 -4.57 -12.80 -8.81
C VAL A 507 -4.56 -13.37 -10.25
N ASN A 508 -5.02 -14.60 -10.42
CA ASN A 508 -5.13 -15.22 -11.74
C ASN A 508 -6.57 -15.50 -12.18
N TYR A 509 -7.50 -15.73 -11.26
CA TYR A 509 -8.87 -16.16 -11.58
C TYR A 509 -9.94 -15.49 -10.72
N SER A 510 -9.75 -15.38 -9.40
CA SER A 510 -10.76 -14.81 -8.52
C SER A 510 -10.18 -14.04 -7.35
N LEU A 511 -10.89 -12.99 -6.98
CA LEU A 511 -10.62 -12.15 -5.82
C LEU A 511 -11.92 -11.90 -5.06
N GLU A 512 -11.94 -12.22 -3.77
CA GLU A 512 -13.07 -12.01 -2.87
C GLU A 512 -12.65 -11.23 -1.63
N PHE A 513 -13.31 -10.13 -1.29
CA PHE A 513 -12.99 -9.35 -0.08
C PHE A 513 -14.22 -9.01 0.77
N ALA A 514 -14.04 -9.01 2.09
CA ALA A 514 -15.05 -8.53 3.04
C ALA A 514 -14.39 -7.56 4.03
N LEU A 515 -14.85 -6.32 4.02
CA LEU A 515 -14.20 -5.22 4.72
C LEU A 515 -15.22 -4.39 5.49
N LEU A 516 -14.90 -4.07 6.75
CA LEU A 516 -15.60 -3.05 7.50
C LEU A 516 -15.49 -1.68 6.79
N SER A 517 -14.25 -1.23 6.57
CA SER A 517 -13.97 0.09 5.99
C SER A 517 -12.93 -0.01 4.88
N PHE A 518 -13.22 0.67 3.76
CA PHE A 518 -12.38 0.70 2.56
C PHE A 518 -12.41 2.09 1.92
N THR A 519 -11.30 2.83 2.05
CA THR A 519 -11.14 4.22 1.58
C THR A 519 -9.79 4.47 0.88
N ARG A 520 -9.19 3.44 0.28
CA ARG A 520 -7.88 3.50 -0.38
C ARG A 520 -8.04 3.39 -1.89
N ASP A 521 -7.93 4.52 -2.57
CA ASP A 521 -8.09 4.63 -4.02
C ASP A 521 -7.14 3.70 -4.79
N ASP A 522 -5.90 3.52 -4.34
CA ASP A 522 -4.90 2.68 -5.00
C ASP A 522 -5.28 1.18 -4.98
N LEU A 523 -5.77 0.68 -3.85
CA LEU A 523 -6.27 -0.70 -3.76
C LEU A 523 -7.53 -0.88 -4.63
N ALA A 524 -8.45 0.08 -4.62
CA ALA A 524 -9.68 0.00 -5.41
C ALA A 524 -9.39 0.04 -6.91
N ASN A 525 -8.47 0.90 -7.35
CA ASN A 525 -8.04 0.96 -8.74
C ASN A 525 -7.40 -0.36 -9.18
N ASN A 526 -6.52 -0.96 -8.37
CA ASN A 526 -5.94 -2.25 -8.71
C ASN A 526 -7.00 -3.36 -8.78
N ILE A 527 -8.04 -3.35 -7.93
CA ILE A 527 -9.15 -4.30 -8.02
C ILE A 527 -9.95 -4.10 -9.32
N ILE A 528 -10.23 -2.86 -9.69
CA ILE A 528 -10.95 -2.53 -10.95
C ILE A 528 -10.14 -2.99 -12.16
N ASP A 529 -8.85 -2.67 -12.18
CA ASP A 529 -7.94 -3.07 -13.26
C ASP A 529 -7.88 -4.60 -13.34
N LYS A 530 -7.79 -5.28 -12.20
CA LYS A 530 -7.74 -6.74 -12.13
C LYS A 530 -9.05 -7.41 -12.58
N ASP A 531 -10.21 -6.91 -12.17
CA ASP A 531 -11.53 -7.39 -12.62
C ASP A 531 -11.75 -7.17 -14.13
N SER A 532 -11.07 -6.17 -14.70
CA SER A 532 -11.12 -5.91 -16.15
C SER A 532 -10.29 -6.91 -16.96
N GLU A 533 -9.36 -7.64 -16.34
CA GLU A 533 -8.56 -8.66 -16.99
C GLU A 533 -9.41 -9.86 -17.44
N PHE A 534 -9.06 -10.44 -18.58
CA PHE A 534 -9.78 -11.58 -19.12
C PHE A 534 -9.68 -12.80 -18.19
N GLY A 535 -10.83 -13.26 -17.69
CA GLY A 535 -10.92 -14.49 -16.90
C GLY A 535 -10.72 -14.29 -15.39
N VAL A 536 -10.52 -13.05 -14.94
CA VAL A 536 -10.52 -12.70 -13.51
C VAL A 536 -11.89 -12.19 -13.09
N VAL A 537 -12.31 -12.51 -11.87
CA VAL A 537 -13.57 -12.04 -11.27
C VAL A 537 -13.31 -11.51 -9.86
N ALA A 538 -13.65 -10.24 -9.63
CA ALA A 538 -13.61 -9.62 -8.31
C ALA A 538 -15.01 -9.48 -7.70
N ARG A 539 -15.15 -9.85 -6.43
CA ARG A 539 -16.38 -9.71 -5.64
C ARG A 539 -16.08 -9.16 -4.26
N GLY A 540 -16.96 -8.30 -3.76
CA GLY A 540 -16.70 -7.58 -2.51
C GLY A 540 -17.92 -7.41 -1.62
N ILE A 541 -17.69 -7.27 -0.31
CA ILE A 541 -18.67 -6.78 0.65
C ILE A 541 -18.05 -5.65 1.47
N ILE A 542 -18.75 -4.52 1.56
CA ILE A 542 -18.31 -3.34 2.34
C ILE A 542 -19.43 -2.95 3.33
N GLU A 543 -19.08 -2.79 4.61
CA GLU A 543 -20.01 -2.25 5.63
C GLU A 543 -20.16 -0.73 5.50
N ASP A 544 -19.05 0.02 5.61
CA ASP A 544 -19.04 1.48 5.72
C ASP A 544 -19.19 2.18 4.37
N GLU A 545 -20.21 1.84 3.59
CA GLU A 545 -20.39 2.36 2.22
C GLU A 545 -20.55 3.89 2.18
N ASN A 546 -21.12 4.47 3.25
CA ASN A 546 -21.55 5.87 3.33
C ASN A 546 -20.53 6.78 4.02
N THR A 547 -19.37 6.24 4.40
CA THR A 547 -18.28 7.03 4.98
C THR A 547 -17.63 7.89 3.89
N THR A 548 -17.17 9.09 4.27
CA THR A 548 -16.46 9.97 3.33
C THR A 548 -15.20 9.27 2.82
N GLY A 549 -15.05 9.20 1.49
CA GLY A 549 -13.94 8.49 0.84
C GLY A 549 -14.13 6.98 0.70
N SER A 550 -15.32 6.44 1.01
CA SER A 550 -15.63 5.04 0.75
C SER A 550 -15.48 4.66 -0.73
N GLU A 551 -14.80 3.56 -1.00
CA GLU A 551 -14.57 3.02 -2.34
C GLU A 551 -15.76 2.25 -2.91
N PHE A 552 -16.84 2.06 -2.13
CA PHE A 552 -17.99 1.30 -2.58
C PHE A 552 -18.57 1.82 -3.90
N SER A 553 -18.83 3.13 -3.98
CA SER A 553 -19.40 3.74 -5.19
C SER A 553 -18.43 3.66 -6.37
N ASN A 554 -17.13 3.80 -6.14
CA ASN A 554 -16.12 3.71 -7.20
C ASN A 554 -16.09 2.30 -7.82
N LEU A 555 -15.95 1.27 -6.98
CA LEU A 555 -16.00 -0.13 -7.39
C LEU A 555 -17.32 -0.47 -8.10
N TYR A 556 -18.45 -0.05 -7.50
CA TYR A 556 -19.78 -0.31 -8.02
C TYR A 556 -20.00 0.29 -9.42
N THR A 557 -19.61 1.55 -9.62
CA THR A 557 -19.79 2.24 -10.91
C THR A 557 -18.84 1.73 -11.99
N ASN A 558 -17.72 1.13 -11.61
CA ASN A 558 -16.79 0.43 -12.52
C ASN A 558 -17.16 -1.05 -12.78
N ASN A 559 -18.36 -1.48 -12.34
CA ASN A 559 -18.93 -2.81 -12.55
C ASN A 559 -18.30 -3.96 -11.77
N VAL A 560 -17.44 -3.68 -10.78
CA VAL A 560 -17.00 -4.70 -9.82
C VAL A 560 -18.22 -5.18 -9.03
N ASN A 561 -18.35 -6.49 -8.81
CA ASN A 561 -19.49 -7.07 -8.11
C ASN A 561 -19.37 -6.90 -6.58
N VAL A 562 -19.48 -5.66 -6.14
CA VAL A 562 -19.46 -5.25 -4.74
C VAL A 562 -20.88 -5.14 -4.19
N LYS A 563 -21.06 -5.57 -2.94
CA LYS A 563 -22.33 -5.48 -2.19
C LYS A 563 -22.13 -4.72 -0.91
N SER A 564 -23.19 -4.00 -0.54
CA SER A 564 -23.23 -3.25 0.70
C SER A 564 -23.83 -4.11 1.80
N HIS A 565 -23.23 -4.05 2.98
CA HIS A 565 -23.82 -4.56 4.22
C HIS A 565 -24.44 -3.42 5.06
N ALA A 566 -24.37 -2.17 4.60
CA ALA A 566 -24.86 -1.01 5.34
C ALA A 566 -26.36 -1.12 5.66
N GLY A 567 -26.70 -0.87 6.93
CA GLY A 567 -28.09 -0.90 7.41
C GLY A 567 -28.64 -2.29 7.70
N ILE A 568 -27.82 -3.34 7.62
CA ILE A 568 -28.15 -4.68 8.11
C ILE A 568 -27.83 -4.76 9.61
N ALA A 569 -28.55 -5.63 10.33
CA ALA A 569 -28.35 -5.78 11.76
C ALA A 569 -26.96 -6.36 12.08
N ASN A 570 -26.26 -5.72 13.02
CA ASN A 570 -24.87 -5.95 13.40
C ASN A 570 -23.88 -5.67 12.26
N SER A 571 -22.66 -5.28 12.61
CA SER A 571 -21.69 -4.85 11.59
C SER A 571 -20.96 -6.03 10.97
N LEU A 572 -20.72 -5.98 9.66
CA LEU A 572 -19.73 -6.82 8.99
C LEU A 572 -18.33 -6.32 9.38
N HIS A 573 -17.76 -6.91 10.44
CA HIS A 573 -16.53 -6.42 11.04
C HIS A 573 -15.27 -7.10 10.49
N HIS A 574 -15.40 -7.92 9.45
CA HIS A 574 -14.26 -8.57 8.80
C HIS A 574 -13.23 -7.58 8.21
N LYS A 575 -12.00 -8.08 8.09
CA LYS A 575 -10.95 -7.52 7.23
C LYS A 575 -10.22 -8.70 6.60
N TYR A 576 -10.69 -9.15 5.43
CA TYR A 576 -9.98 -10.18 4.69
C TYR A 576 -10.13 -10.03 3.18
N LEU A 577 -9.17 -10.64 2.49
CA LEU A 577 -9.13 -10.82 1.04
C LEU A 577 -8.74 -12.28 0.76
N ILE A 578 -9.39 -12.91 -0.21
CA ILE A 578 -9.16 -14.27 -0.67
C ILE A 578 -8.81 -14.20 -2.15
N THR A 579 -7.80 -14.93 -2.59
CA THR A 579 -7.45 -15.06 -4.01
C THR A 579 -7.43 -16.52 -4.41
N ASP A 580 -7.96 -16.81 -5.59
CA ASP A 580 -7.80 -18.07 -6.30
C ASP A 580 -8.09 -19.35 -5.49
N ALA A 581 -8.96 -19.27 -4.48
CA ALA A 581 -9.22 -20.33 -3.49
C ALA A 581 -9.54 -21.72 -4.09
N ASN A 582 -10.03 -21.75 -5.34
CA ASN A 582 -10.42 -22.97 -6.02
C ASN A 582 -9.38 -23.52 -7.02
N VAL A 583 -8.21 -22.88 -7.15
CA VAL A 583 -7.20 -23.24 -8.15
C VAL A 583 -5.83 -23.44 -7.47
N ALA A 584 -5.55 -24.67 -7.05
CA ALA A 584 -4.32 -25.02 -6.31
C ALA A 584 -3.01 -24.60 -7.01
N SER A 585 -3.00 -24.50 -8.34
CA SER A 585 -1.81 -24.16 -9.13
C SER A 585 -1.55 -22.66 -9.29
N SER A 586 -2.40 -21.79 -8.75
CA SER A 586 -2.29 -20.32 -8.87
C SER A 586 -2.10 -19.64 -7.51
N ASP A 587 -1.41 -20.31 -6.59
CA ASP A 587 -1.08 -19.77 -5.26
C ASP A 587 -2.29 -19.19 -4.48
N PRO A 588 -3.28 -20.04 -4.11
CA PRO A 588 -4.43 -19.60 -3.34
C PRO A 588 -4.02 -18.92 -2.02
N THR A 589 -4.46 -17.68 -1.83
CA THR A 589 -3.99 -16.84 -0.72
C THR A 589 -5.15 -16.31 0.12
N LEU A 590 -4.95 -16.27 1.44
CA LEU A 590 -5.77 -15.52 2.38
C LEU A 590 -4.98 -14.35 2.95
N LEU A 591 -5.51 -13.15 2.87
CA LEU A 591 -5.07 -12.01 3.65
C LEU A 591 -6.08 -11.72 4.76
N THR A 592 -5.63 -11.56 6.01
CA THR A 592 -6.51 -11.18 7.13
C THR A 592 -5.75 -10.48 8.26
N GLY A 593 -6.47 -9.88 9.21
CA GLY A 593 -5.88 -9.19 10.35
C GLY A 593 -6.83 -8.14 10.92
N SER A 594 -6.26 -7.08 11.49
CA SER A 594 -7.01 -5.95 12.06
C SER A 594 -7.11 -4.74 11.11
N HIS A 595 -6.25 -4.70 10.08
CA HIS A 595 -6.05 -3.57 9.19
C HIS A 595 -7.25 -3.28 8.28
N ASN A 596 -7.92 -2.15 8.50
CA ASN A 596 -8.88 -1.61 7.55
C ASN A 596 -8.15 -1.04 6.33
N TRP A 597 -8.75 -1.06 5.15
CA TRP A 597 -8.11 -0.55 3.93
C TRP A 597 -8.26 0.98 3.83
N SER A 598 -7.55 1.71 4.69
CA SER A 598 -7.69 3.16 4.88
C SER A 598 -6.33 3.84 5.09
N ASN A 599 -6.26 5.16 4.83
CA ASN A 599 -5.03 5.93 5.10
C ASN A 599 -4.67 5.96 6.59
N ASN A 600 -5.64 5.93 7.48
CA ASN A 600 -5.37 5.97 8.92
C ASN A 600 -4.75 4.65 9.41
N ALA A 601 -5.24 3.51 8.91
CA ALA A 601 -4.65 2.21 9.20
C ALA A 601 -3.23 2.10 8.66
N GLU A 602 -2.93 2.66 7.48
CA GLU A 602 -1.59 2.62 6.89
C GLU A 602 -0.59 3.54 7.60
N ASN A 603 -0.99 4.77 7.94
CA ASN A 603 -0.01 5.81 8.32
C ASN A 603 0.05 6.09 9.82
N ASN A 604 -0.99 5.72 10.58
CA ASN A 604 -1.13 6.16 11.97
C ASN A 604 -1.40 5.02 12.96
N SER A 605 -2.32 4.10 12.66
CA SER A 605 -2.76 3.08 13.62
C SER A 605 -1.81 1.89 13.69
N ASP A 606 -1.67 1.33 14.89
CA ASP A 606 -1.01 0.04 15.08
C ASP A 606 -1.94 -1.09 14.65
N GLU A 607 -1.56 -1.82 13.61
CA GLU A 607 -2.35 -2.91 13.01
C GLU A 607 -1.45 -4.10 12.70
N ASN A 608 -2.03 -5.29 12.53
CA ASN A 608 -1.34 -6.45 12.00
C ASN A 608 -2.08 -7.06 10.82
N THR A 609 -1.32 -7.58 9.87
CA THR A 609 -1.81 -8.25 8.66
C THR A 609 -1.00 -9.53 8.42
N LEU A 610 -1.72 -10.62 8.18
CA LEU A 610 -1.19 -11.92 7.77
C LEU A 610 -1.57 -12.17 6.32
N ILE A 611 -0.63 -12.70 5.54
CA ILE A 611 -0.86 -13.22 4.19
C ILE A 611 -0.49 -14.71 4.22
N ILE A 612 -1.42 -15.60 3.90
CA ILE A 612 -1.29 -17.05 4.09
C ILE A 612 -1.50 -17.73 2.74
N HIS A 613 -0.44 -18.35 2.22
CA HIS A 613 -0.42 -19.05 0.94
C HIS A 613 -0.82 -20.52 1.15
N ASP A 614 -2.12 -20.77 1.27
CA ASP A 614 -2.67 -22.12 1.44
C ASP A 614 -4.11 -22.24 0.93
N GLN A 615 -4.33 -23.21 0.04
CA GLN A 615 -5.65 -23.47 -0.55
C GLN A 615 -6.72 -23.83 0.46
N THR A 616 -6.37 -24.60 1.48
CA THR A 616 -7.34 -25.05 2.49
C THR A 616 -7.82 -23.85 3.30
N ILE A 617 -6.89 -23.00 3.74
CA ILE A 617 -7.21 -21.80 4.51
C ILE A 617 -7.99 -20.78 3.66
N ALA A 618 -7.58 -20.53 2.41
CA ALA A 618 -8.32 -19.67 1.49
C ALA A 618 -9.76 -20.18 1.24
N ASN A 619 -9.94 -21.49 1.03
CA ASN A 619 -11.27 -22.07 0.82
C ASN A 619 -12.15 -22.06 2.08
N ILE A 620 -11.58 -22.18 3.29
CA ILE A 620 -12.32 -22.03 4.54
C ILE A 620 -12.93 -20.62 4.63
N TYR A 621 -12.18 -19.58 4.28
CA TYR A 621 -12.72 -18.21 4.23
C TYR A 621 -13.70 -18.01 3.07
N LEU A 622 -13.50 -18.69 1.93
CA LEU A 622 -14.47 -18.64 0.82
C LEU A 622 -15.85 -19.17 1.22
N GLN A 623 -15.93 -20.19 2.07
CA GLN A 623 -17.20 -20.72 2.60
C GLN A 623 -17.95 -19.68 3.45
N GLU A 624 -17.22 -18.88 4.23
CA GLU A 624 -17.81 -17.76 4.98
C GLU A 624 -18.24 -16.63 4.05
N PHE A 625 -17.35 -16.19 3.17
CA PHE A 625 -17.63 -15.14 2.19
C PHE A 625 -18.86 -15.47 1.34
N THR A 626 -18.95 -16.71 0.84
CA THR A 626 -20.05 -17.16 -0.02
C THR A 626 -21.39 -17.06 0.69
N GLN A 627 -21.44 -17.44 1.98
CA GLN A 627 -22.65 -17.30 2.77
C GLN A 627 -23.07 -15.83 2.90
N ARG A 628 -22.16 -14.95 3.34
CA ARG A 628 -22.45 -13.50 3.48
C ARG A 628 -22.87 -12.88 2.16
N PHE A 629 -22.14 -13.19 1.10
CA PHE A 629 -22.39 -12.64 -0.22
C PHE A 629 -23.78 -13.06 -0.74
N ASN A 630 -24.19 -14.31 -0.50
CA ASN A 630 -25.49 -14.82 -0.91
C ASN A 630 -26.65 -14.25 -0.07
N GLU A 631 -26.44 -13.98 1.22
CA GLU A 631 -27.43 -13.29 2.08
C GLU A 631 -27.79 -11.90 1.55
N LEU A 632 -26.83 -11.24 0.89
CA LEU A 632 -27.00 -9.92 0.27
C LEU A 632 -27.56 -9.97 -1.16
N SER A 633 -27.79 -11.16 -1.73
CA SER A 633 -28.44 -11.31 -3.04
C SER A 633 -29.96 -11.22 -2.88
N SER A 634 -30.64 -10.38 -3.67
CA SER A 634 -32.09 -10.48 -3.77
C SER A 634 -32.49 -11.80 -4.44
N THR A 635 -33.57 -12.44 -3.98
CA THR A 635 -34.12 -13.73 -4.47
C THR A 635 -34.57 -13.72 -5.94
N ASN A 636 -34.29 -12.66 -6.71
CA ASN A 636 -34.75 -12.46 -8.08
C ASN A 636 -33.65 -12.52 -9.15
N LEU A 637 -32.40 -12.86 -8.79
CA LEU A 637 -31.37 -13.12 -9.80
C LEU A 637 -31.59 -14.50 -10.42
N ILE A 638 -32.32 -14.53 -11.54
CA ILE A 638 -32.34 -15.66 -12.45
C ILE A 638 -30.91 -15.84 -12.97
N ALA A 639 -30.26 -16.97 -12.65
CA ALA A 639 -28.98 -17.34 -13.25
C ALA A 639 -29.07 -17.14 -14.78
N LEU A 640 -28.10 -16.46 -15.38
CA LEU A 640 -28.08 -16.11 -16.81
C LEU A 640 -28.33 -17.31 -17.75
N GLU A 641 -27.98 -18.51 -17.30
CA GLU A 641 -28.27 -19.77 -18.01
C GLU A 641 -29.77 -20.00 -18.27
N ASN A 642 -30.64 -19.47 -17.42
CA ASN A 642 -32.10 -19.56 -17.54
C ASN A 642 -32.71 -18.45 -18.45
N LEU A 643 -31.93 -17.46 -18.90
CA LEU A 643 -32.40 -16.38 -19.78
C LEU A 643 -32.45 -16.78 -21.26
N GLY A 644 -31.96 -17.98 -21.60
CA GLY A 644 -32.05 -18.53 -22.97
C GLY A 644 -31.27 -17.71 -24.00
N ILE A 645 -30.14 -17.13 -23.61
CA ILE A 645 -29.24 -16.37 -24.51
C ILE A 645 -28.27 -17.35 -25.18
N ASP A 646 -28.46 -17.53 -26.48
CA ASP A 646 -27.70 -18.40 -27.37
C ASP A 646 -27.09 -17.57 -28.49
N ILE A 647 -25.92 -18.02 -28.97
CA ILE A 647 -25.22 -17.39 -30.08
C ILE A 647 -25.33 -18.26 -31.32
N PHE A 648 -25.85 -17.71 -32.41
CA PHE A 648 -26.09 -18.45 -33.64
C PHE A 648 -25.83 -17.60 -34.91
N PRO A 649 -25.49 -18.21 -36.05
CA PRO A 649 -25.03 -19.59 -36.16
C PRO A 649 -23.67 -19.76 -35.45
N ASN A 650 -23.39 -20.96 -34.96
CA ASN A 650 -22.09 -21.31 -34.40
C ASN A 650 -21.75 -22.75 -34.81
N PRO A 651 -20.78 -22.99 -35.71
CA PRO A 651 -19.87 -22.00 -36.30
C PRO A 651 -20.56 -21.00 -37.25
N ASN A 652 -19.93 -19.84 -37.47
CA ASN A 652 -20.37 -18.80 -38.42
C ASN A 652 -19.27 -18.36 -39.41
N ASN A 653 -19.64 -17.57 -40.41
CA ASN A 653 -18.71 -17.02 -41.42
C ASN A 653 -18.41 -15.53 -41.17
N GLY A 654 -18.26 -15.16 -39.91
CA GLY A 654 -17.86 -13.83 -39.48
C GLY A 654 -18.99 -12.94 -38.98
N ARG A 655 -20.23 -13.45 -38.91
CA ARG A 655 -21.36 -12.75 -38.30
C ARG A 655 -22.21 -13.71 -37.49
N PHE A 656 -22.55 -13.32 -36.26
CA PHE A 656 -23.37 -14.09 -35.34
C PHE A 656 -24.37 -13.19 -34.61
N TYR A 657 -25.42 -13.82 -34.08
CA TYR A 657 -26.60 -13.22 -33.51
C TYR A 657 -26.83 -13.75 -32.10
N PHE A 658 -27.51 -12.97 -31.28
CA PHE A 658 -27.90 -13.36 -29.92
C PHE A 658 -29.40 -13.57 -29.85
N SER A 659 -29.86 -14.70 -29.26
CA SER A 659 -31.26 -14.79 -28.83
C SER A 659 -31.48 -13.92 -27.60
N ASN A 660 -32.68 -13.37 -27.45
CA ASN A 660 -33.06 -12.51 -26.34
C ASN A 660 -32.06 -11.36 -26.09
N TYR A 661 -31.48 -10.78 -27.15
CA TYR A 661 -30.43 -9.75 -27.05
C TYR A 661 -30.86 -8.50 -26.27
N GLU A 662 -32.17 -8.21 -26.22
CA GLU A 662 -32.73 -7.11 -25.43
C GLU A 662 -32.50 -7.30 -23.91
N LEU A 663 -32.19 -8.52 -23.47
CA LEU A 663 -31.81 -8.83 -22.10
C LEU A 663 -30.30 -8.70 -21.87
N ILE A 664 -29.50 -8.27 -22.84
CA ILE A 664 -28.05 -8.12 -22.69
C ILE A 664 -27.73 -6.66 -22.45
N ASP A 665 -26.98 -6.35 -21.39
CA ASP A 665 -26.54 -4.99 -21.14
C ASP A 665 -25.24 -4.71 -21.90
N LYS A 666 -24.30 -5.66 -21.90
CA LYS A 666 -22.99 -5.53 -22.53
C LYS A 666 -22.45 -6.86 -23.06
N VAL A 667 -21.75 -6.79 -24.20
CA VAL A 667 -21.07 -7.92 -24.85
C VAL A 667 -19.62 -7.55 -25.11
N MET A 668 -18.71 -8.45 -24.75
CA MET A 668 -17.29 -8.37 -25.08
C MET A 668 -16.87 -9.66 -25.78
N VAL A 669 -16.09 -9.53 -26.85
CA VAL A 669 -15.59 -10.67 -27.63
C VAL A 669 -14.08 -10.67 -27.58
N TYR A 670 -13.51 -11.80 -27.18
CA TYR A 670 -12.09 -12.02 -27.02
C TYR A 670 -11.63 -13.08 -27.99
N ASN A 671 -10.42 -12.93 -28.54
CA ASN A 671 -9.83 -13.97 -29.37
C ASN A 671 -9.24 -15.11 -28.51
N ASN A 672 -8.67 -16.12 -29.15
CA ASN A 672 -8.08 -17.28 -28.47
C ASN A 672 -6.79 -16.99 -27.68
N LEU A 673 -6.27 -15.77 -27.74
CA LEU A 673 -5.15 -15.27 -26.94
C LEU A 673 -5.64 -14.41 -25.76
N GLY A 674 -6.96 -14.24 -25.58
CA GLY A 674 -7.55 -13.40 -24.54
C GLY A 674 -7.63 -11.91 -24.90
N GLU A 675 -7.21 -11.50 -26.10
CA GLU A 675 -7.26 -10.09 -26.50
C GLU A 675 -8.70 -9.67 -26.81
N LEU A 676 -9.14 -8.54 -26.24
CA LEU A 676 -10.43 -7.94 -26.57
C LEU A 676 -10.42 -7.46 -28.03
N VAL A 677 -11.30 -8.03 -28.85
CA VAL A 677 -11.42 -7.70 -30.28
C VAL A 677 -12.69 -6.92 -30.62
N TYR A 678 -13.69 -6.93 -29.73
CA TYR A 678 -14.95 -6.25 -29.93
C TYR A 678 -15.68 -6.00 -28.60
N GLU A 679 -16.31 -4.84 -28.46
CA GLU A 679 -17.13 -4.47 -27.30
C GLU A 679 -18.35 -3.68 -27.75
N THR A 680 -19.52 -4.01 -27.22
CA THR A 680 -20.78 -3.29 -27.49
C THR A 680 -21.77 -3.43 -26.34
N SER A 681 -22.71 -2.50 -26.22
CA SER A 681 -23.94 -2.69 -25.44
C SER A 681 -24.93 -3.60 -26.19
N SER A 682 -26.14 -3.79 -25.64
CA SER A 682 -27.23 -4.58 -26.25
C SER A 682 -27.28 -4.46 -27.78
N CYS A 683 -27.02 -5.57 -28.48
CA CYS A 683 -26.95 -5.59 -29.93
C CYS A 683 -27.45 -6.95 -30.47
N PRO A 684 -28.25 -6.98 -31.55
CA PRO A 684 -28.77 -8.23 -32.10
C PRO A 684 -27.71 -9.08 -32.80
N SER A 685 -26.57 -8.50 -33.21
CA SER A 685 -25.54 -9.22 -33.95
C SER A 685 -24.17 -8.55 -33.92
N ILE A 686 -23.10 -9.34 -34.00
CA ILE A 686 -21.72 -8.85 -34.11
C ILE A 686 -21.07 -9.43 -35.37
N GLU A 687 -20.21 -8.64 -36.02
CA GLU A 687 -19.41 -9.06 -37.17
C GLU A 687 -17.91 -9.01 -36.85
N ILE A 688 -17.24 -10.15 -36.99
CA ILE A 688 -15.79 -10.31 -36.83
C ILE A 688 -15.25 -11.02 -38.07
N LYS A 689 -14.39 -10.34 -38.83
CA LYS A 689 -13.92 -10.83 -40.14
C LYS A 689 -12.80 -11.86 -40.05
N ARG A 690 -12.14 -11.96 -38.91
CA ARG A 690 -10.99 -12.85 -38.71
C ARG A 690 -11.49 -14.23 -38.31
N LYS A 691 -10.97 -15.25 -38.98
CA LYS A 691 -11.23 -16.66 -38.66
C LYS A 691 -10.57 -17.02 -37.33
N GLY A 692 -11.24 -17.82 -36.52
CA GLY A 692 -10.72 -18.21 -35.22
C GLY A 692 -11.78 -18.67 -34.23
N ILE A 693 -11.31 -19.06 -33.05
CA ILE A 693 -12.15 -19.32 -31.89
C ILE A 693 -12.15 -18.05 -31.05
N TYR A 694 -13.35 -17.65 -30.62
CA TYR A 694 -13.54 -16.49 -29.76
C TYR A 694 -14.35 -16.87 -28.53
N LEU A 695 -14.09 -16.19 -27.42
CA LEU A 695 -14.93 -16.23 -26.23
C LEU A 695 -15.76 -14.96 -26.17
N VAL A 696 -17.05 -15.10 -25.91
CA VAL A 696 -18.00 -14.00 -25.79
C VAL A 696 -18.43 -13.92 -24.33
N LYS A 697 -18.06 -12.83 -23.65
CA LYS A 697 -18.57 -12.47 -22.31
C LYS A 697 -19.82 -11.63 -22.49
N ILE A 698 -20.93 -12.11 -21.94
CA ILE A 698 -22.24 -11.47 -21.97
C ILE A 698 -22.54 -11.01 -20.53
N LEU A 699 -22.87 -9.74 -20.37
CA LEU A 699 -23.24 -9.14 -19.10
C LEU A 699 -24.74 -8.83 -19.12
N LYS A 700 -25.42 -9.27 -18.06
CA LYS A 700 -26.79 -8.85 -17.73
C LYS A 700 -26.85 -8.51 -16.24
N ASP A 701 -27.16 -7.26 -15.96
CA ASP A 701 -27.14 -6.62 -14.67
C ASP A 701 -25.76 -6.79 -14.03
N ARG A 702 -25.64 -7.66 -13.02
CA ARG A 702 -24.37 -7.99 -12.32
C ARG A 702 -23.91 -9.43 -12.53
N SER A 703 -24.54 -10.14 -13.45
CA SER A 703 -24.21 -11.53 -13.77
C SER A 703 -23.48 -11.60 -15.10
N GLU A 704 -22.58 -12.55 -15.24
CA GLU A 704 -21.83 -12.81 -16.46
C GLU A 704 -22.07 -14.22 -17.00
N LEU A 705 -22.02 -14.35 -18.33
CA LEU A 705 -22.14 -15.60 -19.06
C LEU A 705 -21.08 -15.64 -20.16
N PHE A 706 -20.32 -16.74 -20.20
CA PHE A 706 -19.35 -16.97 -21.25
C PHE A 706 -19.88 -17.96 -22.29
N LYS A 707 -19.78 -17.61 -23.56
CA LYS A 707 -20.13 -18.48 -24.70
C LYS A 707 -18.96 -18.54 -25.66
N LYS A 708 -18.62 -19.75 -26.13
CA LYS A 708 -17.61 -19.95 -27.18
C LYS A 708 -18.25 -19.81 -28.56
N ILE A 709 -17.59 -19.12 -29.48
CA ILE A 709 -17.96 -19.07 -30.89
C ILE A 709 -16.79 -19.48 -31.80
N VAL A 710 -17.11 -20.01 -32.97
CA VAL A 710 -16.14 -20.41 -34.00
C VAL A 710 -16.46 -19.69 -35.31
N ILE A 711 -15.47 -18.99 -35.86
CA ILE A 711 -15.55 -18.25 -37.13
C ILE A 711 -14.71 -18.97 -38.18
N ASN A 712 -15.37 -19.45 -39.25
CA ASN A 712 -14.82 -20.32 -40.30
C ASN A 712 -14.16 -19.61 -41.47
#